data_AF-A0A662Q106-F1
#
_entry.id   AF-A0A662Q106-F1
#
_cell.length_a   1.000
_cell.length_b   1.000
_cell.length_c   1.000
_cell.angle_alpha   90.00
_cell.angle_beta   90.00
_cell.angle_gamma   90.00
#
_symmetry.space_group_name_H-M   'P 1'
#
loop_
_entity.id
_entity.type
_entity.pdbx_description
1 polymer ?
#
loop_
_entity_poly.entity_id
_entity_poly.type
_entity_poly.pdbx_seq_one_letter_code
_entity_poly.pdbx_strand_id
1 'polypeptide(L)'
;MTNTTRVTEEFPGEGKGVLEILRNLRDKKKVVFAAAILILMSAVSCIVTQAADKVPVEPEMTPTGWYWPAGSGETGGYLGFLEWNPNYGGWHLGQDFKRDTGLPVYAIGDGEVIESRTDVTGYGPSGTKGGALVARFKTSTDEYFLALYGHLNNPHPKGEIKAGEILGYINEYSPSHLHFGIHPGYELPTNPWRGYTYEKTNTYGWVDPIQFLLTTSPYTLFDNFETFDSQKWNYWTQNPDPNVRKEAGVDDPEASDGKVLELIFPAGNTRPRPVNGLNIESIEDIHYGKYEARLKAAKCENDEGVVTGFFTYWHGKDLNNNGITDNHEIDFEILGASPYIVYMTIWTDQEDKIGLCKVTRAVNLRTGEIWQTAPEDVCQAPERYPKLRPNGKLSQTIPDFDASAKYYVYGFEWLPDSVRFYIKDDDKEIELWKYTVPEHIPTHKGKLMFNVWHTDNWCPEDKPCDLYGKPKPPSNDAVLRVDWVKYIKKEATPPAILSVNITSPNSTYPAFAGPNYNPNVIQAIIEVEEDGKPIIGLSENSFTFKIGNGIVGYKPASAKKVTEPVPGKYLFNIYPPKQDSPGKYNLFVKLNYNGIHLIDLERDSVIYTVGKADVMLIIDRSGSMWGKKIADAKNSAMLFVDLMSNGDKAGVVSFSYGASYDYHLTTLAPEIKKEIKQAIDRIRAGGMTAMGEGLRYGLNDLVDRGDPTHSWAMVMMSDGYHNWGTHPNNVLPAIKSQNIRVYTIGLGP
;
A
#
# COMPACT_ATOMS: atom_id res chain seq x y z
N MET A 1 -18.05 66.35 20.21
CA MET A 1 -16.69 66.62 19.73
C MET A 1 -16.02 65.29 19.46
N THR A 2 -15.82 65.03 18.17
CA THR A 2 -15.12 63.90 17.54
C THR A 2 -15.29 62.54 18.24
N ASN A 3 -16.50 61.96 18.16
CA ASN A 3 -16.94 60.96 17.16
C ASN A 3 -16.05 59.71 17.15
N THR A 4 -16.53 58.49 17.38
CA THR A 4 -17.90 57.93 17.33
C THR A 4 -17.86 56.57 18.04
N THR A 5 -18.64 56.38 19.10
CA THR A 5 -19.89 55.55 19.17
C THR A 5 -19.62 54.04 19.00
N ARG A 6 -19.60 53.22 20.07
CA ARG A 6 -20.70 52.70 20.93
C ARG A 6 -21.75 51.90 20.12
N VAL A 7 -21.87 50.58 20.33
CA VAL A 7 -22.80 49.90 21.30
C VAL A 7 -24.18 49.78 20.64
N THR A 8 -24.94 48.69 20.64
CA THR A 8 -24.95 47.34 21.25
C THR A 8 -26.03 46.55 20.48
N GLU A 9 -26.23 45.26 20.74
CA GLU A 9 -27.47 44.66 21.32
C GLU A 9 -28.00 43.62 20.31
N GLU A 10 -28.54 42.44 20.61
CA GLU A 10 -28.85 41.73 21.86
C GLU A 10 -29.29 40.27 21.51
N PHE A 11 -28.71 39.24 22.19
CA PHE A 11 -29.28 37.95 22.73
C PHE A 11 -30.13 36.94 21.88
N PRO A 12 -30.39 35.66 22.32
CA PRO A 12 -29.86 34.86 23.48
C PRO A 12 -29.49 33.34 23.22
N GLY A 13 -28.70 32.76 24.18
CA GLY A 13 -28.73 31.38 24.77
C GLY A 13 -28.40 30.13 23.93
N GLU A 14 -27.72 29.07 24.38
CA GLU A 14 -27.04 28.65 25.62
C GLU A 14 -26.04 27.51 25.27
N GLY A 15 -24.91 27.40 25.99
CA GLY A 15 -24.01 26.24 25.95
C GLY A 15 -22.56 26.53 26.36
N LYS A 16 -22.26 26.51 27.67
CA LYS A 16 -20.98 26.87 28.33
C LYS A 16 -19.86 25.83 28.12
N GLY A 17 -18.59 26.27 28.05
CA GLY A 17 -17.45 25.35 28.25
C GLY A 17 -16.01 25.80 27.94
N VAL A 18 -15.76 26.95 27.28
CA VAL A 18 -14.39 27.27 26.80
C VAL A 18 -13.80 28.56 27.41
N LEU A 19 -14.59 29.38 28.10
CA LEU A 19 -14.15 30.72 28.55
C LEU A 19 -13.42 30.77 29.91
N GLU A 20 -13.11 29.64 30.56
CA GLU A 20 -12.52 29.65 31.92
C GLU A 20 -11.03 29.27 31.97
N ILE A 21 -10.41 28.83 30.88
CA ILE A 21 -8.99 28.39 30.88
C ILE A 21 -8.00 29.52 30.51
N LEU A 22 -8.48 30.65 29.97
CA LEU A 22 -7.61 31.75 29.51
C LEU A 22 -7.30 32.84 30.55
N ARG A 23 -7.61 32.66 31.84
CA ARG A 23 -7.50 33.75 32.83
C ARG A 23 -6.18 33.88 33.62
N ASN A 24 -5.17 33.01 33.48
CA ASN A 24 -3.97 33.11 34.33
C ASN A 24 -2.61 32.88 33.64
N LEU A 25 -2.30 33.67 32.61
CA LEU A 25 -0.90 33.83 32.14
C LEU A 25 -0.51 35.31 32.03
N ARG A 26 -0.23 35.91 33.19
CA ARG A 26 0.66 37.07 33.36
C ARG A 26 1.97 36.54 33.94
N ASP A 27 3.05 36.47 33.15
CA ASP A 27 4.22 37.30 33.46
C ASP A 27 5.31 37.30 32.38
N LYS A 28 5.81 38.51 32.15
CA LYS A 28 6.65 38.94 31.02
C LYS A 28 8.13 38.75 31.35
N LYS A 29 8.74 37.63 30.95
CA LYS A 29 10.21 37.53 30.76
C LYS A 29 10.66 36.47 29.73
N LYS A 30 9.78 36.09 28.80
CA LYS A 30 10.11 35.26 27.62
C LYS A 30 9.78 35.92 26.28
N VAL A 31 9.56 37.24 26.25
CA VAL A 31 9.11 37.95 25.03
C VAL A 31 10.25 38.24 24.04
N VAL A 32 11.52 38.26 24.45
CA VAL A 32 12.64 38.51 23.49
C VAL A 32 13.16 37.22 22.82
N PHE A 33 13.04 36.05 23.47
CA PHE A 33 13.39 34.76 22.83
C PHE A 33 12.21 34.12 22.09
N ALA A 34 10.96 34.40 22.51
CA ALA A 34 9.78 34.02 21.76
C ALA A 34 9.57 34.91 20.51
N ALA A 35 10.06 36.16 20.48
CA ALA A 35 10.00 37.00 19.28
C ALA A 35 11.03 36.61 18.21
N ALA A 36 12.23 36.11 18.57
CA ALA A 36 13.17 35.58 17.58
C ALA A 36 12.71 34.24 16.98
N ILE A 37 12.03 33.40 17.77
CA ILE A 37 11.44 32.15 17.30
C ILE A 37 10.12 32.39 16.57
N LEU A 38 9.30 33.39 16.94
CA LEU A 38 8.13 33.79 16.14
C LEU A 38 8.51 34.49 14.84
N ILE A 39 9.61 35.26 14.78
CA ILE A 39 10.10 35.87 13.52
C ILE A 39 10.75 34.82 12.61
N LEU A 40 11.33 33.74 13.16
CA LEU A 40 11.75 32.56 12.38
C LEU A 40 10.60 31.62 12.03
N MET A 41 9.53 31.55 12.83
CA MET A 41 8.31 30.77 12.51
C MET A 41 7.36 31.52 11.57
N SER A 42 7.36 32.86 11.53
CA SER A 42 6.65 33.65 10.51
C SER A 42 7.45 33.82 9.21
N ALA A 43 8.75 33.50 9.19
CA ALA A 43 9.54 33.41 7.97
C ALA A 43 9.51 32.02 7.31
N VAL A 44 9.10 30.97 8.04
CA VAL A 44 8.88 29.62 7.45
C VAL A 44 7.41 29.42 7.05
N SER A 45 6.45 30.08 7.71
CA SER A 45 5.05 30.12 7.25
C SER A 45 4.79 31.12 6.10
N CYS A 46 5.82 31.83 5.62
CA CYS A 46 5.76 32.69 4.43
C CYS A 46 6.76 32.26 3.33
N ILE A 47 7.35 31.06 3.45
CA ILE A 47 8.18 30.45 2.38
C ILE A 47 7.66 29.05 2.00
N VAL A 48 6.67 28.49 2.71
CA VAL A 48 6.07 27.17 2.38
C VAL A 48 4.68 27.26 1.73
N THR A 49 4.09 28.45 1.58
CA THR A 49 2.89 28.69 0.74
C THR A 49 3.23 29.17 -0.67
N GLN A 50 4.42 28.83 -1.16
CA GLN A 50 4.78 28.98 -2.57
C GLN A 50 5.77 27.88 -3.00
N ALA A 51 5.50 26.64 -2.58
CA ALA A 51 6.23 25.45 -3.08
C ALA A 51 5.48 24.11 -2.84
N ALA A 52 4.16 24.15 -2.54
CA ALA A 52 3.37 22.95 -2.22
C ALA A 52 2.27 22.60 -3.25
N ASP A 53 2.07 23.40 -4.31
CA ASP A 53 1.08 23.12 -5.37
C ASP A 53 1.69 22.47 -6.63
N LYS A 54 2.64 21.53 -6.46
CA LYS A 54 3.23 20.78 -7.58
C LYS A 54 3.59 19.34 -7.24
N VAL A 55 2.73 18.63 -6.52
CA VAL A 55 2.71 17.16 -6.62
C VAL A 55 1.52 16.80 -7.49
N PRO A 56 1.71 16.21 -8.69
CA PRO A 56 0.59 15.77 -9.51
C PRO A 56 -0.19 14.72 -8.74
N VAL A 57 -1.44 15.03 -8.39
CA VAL A 57 -2.45 14.00 -8.11
C VAL A 57 -2.77 13.40 -9.47
N GLU A 58 -2.67 12.08 -9.59
CA GLU A 58 -3.14 11.42 -10.81
C GLU A 58 -4.61 11.79 -11.06
N PRO A 59 -4.99 12.13 -12.31
CA PRO A 59 -6.35 12.51 -12.60
C PRO A 59 -7.32 11.37 -12.23
N GLU A 60 -8.46 11.72 -11.61
CA GLU A 60 -9.50 10.74 -11.32
C GLU A 60 -10.07 10.13 -12.62
N MET A 61 -10.47 8.87 -12.55
CA MET A 61 -11.15 8.19 -13.66
C MET A 61 -12.67 8.19 -13.49
N THR A 62 -13.36 8.27 -14.64
CA THR A 62 -14.78 7.93 -14.78
C THR A 62 -15.01 6.43 -14.57
N PRO A 63 -16.23 5.98 -14.21
CA PRO A 63 -16.57 4.55 -14.12
C PRO A 63 -16.36 3.76 -15.42
N THR A 64 -16.34 4.44 -16.56
CA THR A 64 -16.16 3.88 -17.91
C THR A 64 -14.71 3.83 -18.38
N GLY A 65 -13.77 4.41 -17.62
CA GLY A 65 -12.32 4.28 -17.84
C GLY A 65 -11.63 5.49 -18.49
N TRP A 66 -12.36 6.57 -18.82
CA TRP A 66 -11.75 7.84 -19.22
C TRP A 66 -11.21 8.60 -18.00
N TYR A 67 -10.14 9.36 -18.17
CA TYR A 67 -9.72 10.37 -17.19
C TYR A 67 -10.62 11.60 -17.23
N TRP A 68 -10.84 12.23 -16.08
CA TRP A 68 -11.44 13.56 -16.06
C TRP A 68 -10.44 14.61 -16.57
N PRO A 69 -10.82 15.45 -17.53
CA PRO A 69 -9.88 16.36 -18.20
C PRO A 69 -9.36 17.46 -17.26
N ALA A 70 -10.12 17.79 -16.20
CA ALA A 70 -9.74 18.70 -15.13
C ALA A 70 -9.17 17.98 -13.89
N GLY A 71 -8.85 16.69 -13.98
CA GLY A 71 -8.33 15.87 -12.87
C GLY A 71 -9.40 15.39 -11.87
N SER A 72 -10.61 15.92 -11.91
CA SER A 72 -11.78 15.43 -11.18
C SER A 72 -13.06 15.74 -11.96
N GLY A 73 -14.16 15.09 -11.61
CA GLY A 73 -15.49 15.38 -12.17
C GLY A 73 -16.16 16.64 -11.61
N GLU A 74 -15.46 17.46 -10.83
CA GLU A 74 -16.04 18.64 -10.18
C GLU A 74 -16.33 19.75 -11.21
N THR A 75 -17.61 20.10 -11.37
CA THR A 75 -18.04 21.18 -12.30
C THR A 75 -18.07 22.55 -11.64
N GLY A 76 -18.03 22.63 -10.30
CA GLY A 76 -17.99 23.91 -9.56
C GLY A 76 -19.20 24.85 -9.78
N GLY A 77 -20.29 24.36 -10.37
CA GLY A 77 -21.44 25.19 -10.76
C GLY A 77 -21.22 26.04 -12.00
N TYR A 78 -20.18 25.76 -12.79
CA TYR A 78 -19.96 26.37 -14.11
C TYR A 78 -20.92 25.82 -15.18
N LEU A 79 -20.94 26.46 -16.35
CA LEU A 79 -21.92 26.18 -17.40
C LEU A 79 -21.82 24.76 -17.92
N GLY A 80 -22.95 24.05 -17.88
CA GLY A 80 -23.13 22.74 -18.47
C GLY A 80 -23.50 22.77 -19.95
N PHE A 81 -23.56 21.58 -20.55
CA PHE A 81 -23.98 21.42 -21.94
C PHE A 81 -25.45 21.87 -22.13
N LEU A 82 -25.70 22.72 -23.13
CA LEU A 82 -26.99 23.34 -23.40
C LEU A 82 -27.61 24.08 -22.20
N GLU A 83 -26.77 24.65 -21.33
CA GLU A 83 -27.18 25.72 -20.42
C GLU A 83 -27.16 27.08 -21.12
N TRP A 84 -28.09 27.94 -20.74
CA TRP A 84 -28.23 29.27 -21.31
C TRP A 84 -27.26 30.25 -20.65
N ASN A 85 -26.38 30.88 -21.44
CA ASN A 85 -25.49 31.94 -20.97
C ASN A 85 -26.05 33.31 -21.37
N PRO A 86 -26.56 34.12 -20.42
CA PRO A 86 -27.11 35.44 -20.72
C PRO A 86 -26.05 36.44 -21.21
N ASN A 87 -24.77 36.26 -20.86
CA ASN A 87 -23.68 37.14 -21.27
C ASN A 87 -23.32 36.99 -22.76
N TYR A 88 -23.53 35.79 -23.32
CA TYR A 88 -23.28 35.48 -24.73
C TYR A 88 -24.56 35.40 -25.57
N GLY A 89 -25.74 35.40 -24.94
CA GLY A 89 -27.02 35.26 -25.63
C GLY A 89 -27.16 33.94 -26.39
N GLY A 90 -26.60 32.85 -25.84
CA GLY A 90 -26.54 31.56 -26.50
C GLY A 90 -26.50 30.37 -25.53
N TRP A 91 -26.66 29.18 -26.09
CA TRP A 91 -26.57 27.89 -25.41
C TRP A 91 -25.14 27.37 -25.49
N HIS A 92 -24.61 26.91 -24.37
CA HIS A 92 -23.24 26.42 -24.24
C HIS A 92 -23.07 25.05 -24.94
N LEU A 93 -21.98 24.88 -25.70
CA LEU A 93 -21.64 23.66 -26.45
C LEU A 93 -20.38 23.00 -25.87
N GLY A 94 -20.42 22.71 -24.58
CA GLY A 94 -19.39 22.02 -23.84
C GLY A 94 -19.77 21.89 -22.37
N GLN A 95 -18.84 21.42 -21.57
CA GLN A 95 -18.89 21.40 -20.12
C GLN A 95 -17.72 22.24 -19.59
N ASP A 96 -18.03 23.19 -18.73
CA ASP A 96 -17.02 23.91 -17.97
C ASP A 96 -16.72 23.16 -16.67
N PHE A 97 -15.47 22.72 -16.49
CA PHE A 97 -15.01 22.03 -15.28
C PHE A 97 -14.28 23.00 -14.36
N LYS A 98 -14.46 22.82 -13.04
CA LYS A 98 -13.73 23.61 -12.06
C LYS A 98 -12.26 23.28 -12.14
N ARG A 99 -11.46 24.28 -12.47
CA ARG A 99 -10.02 24.13 -12.54
C ARG A 99 -9.37 25.49 -12.38
N ASP A 100 -8.58 25.62 -11.31
CA ASP A 100 -7.92 26.89 -11.00
C ASP A 100 -6.76 27.17 -11.97
N THR A 101 -6.46 28.45 -12.12
CA THR A 101 -5.41 28.94 -13.01
C THR A 101 -4.07 28.30 -12.65
N GLY A 102 -3.34 27.87 -13.68
CA GLY A 102 -2.05 27.20 -13.54
C GLY A 102 -2.14 25.71 -13.20
N LEU A 103 -3.32 25.16 -12.95
CA LEU A 103 -3.48 23.71 -12.77
C LEU A 103 -3.48 22.97 -14.11
N PRO A 104 -2.95 21.73 -14.15
CA PRO A 104 -2.84 20.98 -15.39
C PRO A 104 -4.20 20.49 -15.89
N VAL A 105 -4.29 20.33 -17.21
CA VAL A 105 -5.40 19.70 -17.93
C VAL A 105 -4.87 18.41 -18.54
N TYR A 106 -5.66 17.33 -18.50
CA TYR A 106 -5.19 16.00 -18.83
C TYR A 106 -5.88 15.43 -20.07
N ALA A 107 -5.16 14.60 -20.82
CA ALA A 107 -5.72 13.79 -21.89
C ALA A 107 -6.68 12.76 -21.30
N ILE A 108 -7.92 12.74 -21.79
CA ILE A 108 -8.93 11.80 -21.32
C ILE A 108 -8.57 10.33 -21.60
N GLY A 109 -7.78 10.07 -22.64
CA GLY A 109 -7.38 8.74 -23.11
C GLY A 109 -6.21 8.79 -24.10
N ASP A 110 -5.82 7.64 -24.65
CA ASP A 110 -4.84 7.57 -25.74
C ASP A 110 -5.44 8.16 -27.03
N GLY A 111 -4.68 8.99 -27.74
CA GLY A 111 -5.18 9.68 -28.93
C GLY A 111 -4.13 10.52 -29.65
N GLU A 112 -4.58 11.50 -30.42
CA GLU A 112 -3.73 12.40 -31.19
C GLU A 112 -4.27 13.84 -31.12
N VAL A 113 -3.42 14.81 -30.76
CA VAL A 113 -3.72 16.23 -30.94
C VAL A 113 -3.63 16.57 -32.42
N ILE A 114 -4.79 16.82 -33.04
CA ILE A 114 -4.90 17.09 -34.47
C ILE A 114 -4.85 18.60 -34.80
N GLU A 115 -5.21 19.44 -33.83
CA GLU A 115 -5.15 20.90 -33.96
C GLU A 115 -4.78 21.53 -32.61
N SER A 116 -3.88 22.51 -32.60
CA SER A 116 -3.43 23.19 -31.38
C SER A 116 -3.00 24.61 -31.69
N ARG A 117 -3.55 25.57 -30.95
CA ARG A 117 -3.37 27.00 -31.20
C ARG A 117 -3.27 27.78 -29.90
N THR A 118 -2.48 28.85 -29.91
CA THR A 118 -2.34 29.79 -28.79
C THR A 118 -3.14 31.08 -28.96
N ASP A 119 -3.84 31.23 -30.09
CA ASP A 119 -4.45 32.49 -30.52
C ASP A 119 -5.94 32.36 -30.88
N VAL A 120 -6.65 31.41 -30.27
CA VAL A 120 -8.07 31.14 -30.51
C VAL A 120 -8.92 32.19 -29.79
N THR A 121 -9.76 32.89 -30.55
CA THR A 121 -10.60 33.98 -30.02
C THR A 121 -11.62 33.44 -29.03
N GLY A 122 -11.75 34.08 -27.87
CA GLY A 122 -12.69 33.69 -26.81
C GLY A 122 -12.07 32.80 -25.73
N TYR A 123 -10.90 32.18 -25.99
CA TYR A 123 -10.25 31.30 -25.02
C TYR A 123 -9.17 31.97 -24.17
N GLY A 124 -8.83 33.24 -24.43
CA GLY A 124 -7.84 34.00 -23.65
C GLY A 124 -8.45 34.78 -22.47
N PRO A 125 -7.62 35.28 -21.55
CA PRO A 125 -8.07 36.09 -20.42
C PRO A 125 -9.00 37.24 -20.87
N SER A 126 -10.09 37.47 -20.14
CA SER A 126 -11.13 38.45 -20.50
C SER A 126 -11.77 38.23 -21.88
N GLY A 127 -11.85 36.98 -22.36
CA GLY A 127 -12.44 36.65 -23.66
C GLY A 127 -11.57 37.00 -24.87
N THR A 128 -10.29 37.30 -24.64
CA THR A 128 -9.32 37.61 -25.71
C THR A 128 -8.86 36.33 -26.44
N LYS A 129 -7.81 36.41 -27.25
CA LYS A 129 -7.20 35.24 -27.89
C LYS A 129 -6.41 34.43 -26.86
N GLY A 130 -6.59 33.11 -26.84
CA GLY A 130 -5.88 32.21 -25.93
C GLY A 130 -5.72 30.81 -26.47
N GLY A 131 -5.14 29.93 -25.64
CA GLY A 131 -4.82 28.57 -26.02
C GLY A 131 -6.04 27.66 -26.05
N ALA A 132 -6.13 26.86 -27.10
CA ALA A 132 -7.04 25.74 -27.20
C ALA A 132 -6.46 24.66 -28.14
N LEU A 133 -6.88 23.42 -27.93
CA LEU A 133 -6.51 22.31 -28.80
C LEU A 133 -7.69 21.37 -29.01
N VAL A 134 -7.63 20.60 -30.10
CA VAL A 134 -8.54 19.50 -30.40
C VAL A 134 -7.74 18.22 -30.53
N ALA A 135 -8.14 17.22 -29.78
CA ALA A 135 -7.58 15.88 -29.83
C ALA A 135 -8.61 14.88 -30.34
N ARG A 136 -8.15 13.90 -31.13
CA ARG A 136 -8.93 12.79 -31.64
C ARG A 136 -8.69 11.56 -30.78
N PHE A 137 -9.79 10.93 -30.40
CA PHE A 137 -9.83 9.72 -29.61
C PHE A 137 -10.68 8.68 -30.34
N LYS A 138 -10.61 7.46 -29.84
CA LYS A 138 -11.40 6.33 -30.32
C LYS A 138 -12.10 5.69 -29.13
N THR A 139 -13.36 5.30 -29.29
CA THR A 139 -14.11 4.56 -28.26
C THR A 139 -13.76 3.09 -28.31
N SER A 140 -14.20 2.32 -27.31
CA SER A 140 -14.13 0.86 -27.33
C SER A 140 -14.90 0.22 -28.51
N THR A 141 -15.86 0.92 -29.12
CA THR A 141 -16.64 0.43 -30.27
C THR A 141 -15.98 0.74 -31.62
N ASP A 142 -14.70 1.10 -31.61
CA ASP A 142 -13.94 1.50 -32.80
C ASP A 142 -14.40 2.83 -33.44
N GLU A 143 -15.25 3.60 -32.75
CA GLU A 143 -15.77 4.87 -33.26
C GLU A 143 -14.85 6.04 -32.90
N TYR A 144 -14.54 6.88 -33.88
CA TYR A 144 -13.74 8.08 -33.63
C TYR A 144 -14.59 9.23 -33.11
N PHE A 145 -13.99 10.06 -32.25
CA PHE A 145 -14.54 11.35 -31.83
C PHE A 145 -13.44 12.35 -31.55
N LEU A 146 -13.82 13.63 -31.47
CA LEU A 146 -12.95 14.75 -31.17
C LEU A 146 -13.30 15.36 -29.82
N ALA A 147 -12.29 15.75 -29.04
CA ALA A 147 -12.48 16.54 -27.83
C ALA A 147 -11.72 17.86 -27.90
N LEU A 148 -12.43 18.94 -27.59
CA LEU A 148 -11.92 20.31 -27.52
C LEU A 148 -11.54 20.65 -26.08
N TYR A 149 -10.34 21.19 -25.90
CA TYR A 149 -9.83 21.70 -24.63
C TYR A 149 -9.54 23.19 -24.77
N GLY A 150 -10.25 24.02 -24.01
CA GLY A 150 -10.17 25.48 -24.04
C GLY A 150 -9.52 26.09 -22.80
N HIS A 151 -9.26 27.40 -22.86
CA HIS A 151 -8.68 28.19 -21.76
C HIS A 151 -7.30 27.73 -21.31
N LEU A 152 -6.46 27.33 -22.28
CA LEU A 152 -5.12 26.81 -22.02
C LEU A 152 -4.04 27.88 -22.14
N ASN A 153 -3.00 27.71 -21.33
CA ASN A 153 -1.64 28.19 -21.49
C ASN A 153 -0.77 27.00 -21.91
N ASN A 154 0.13 27.23 -22.87
CA ASN A 154 1.04 26.21 -23.41
C ASN A 154 0.31 24.91 -23.83
N PRO A 155 -0.68 24.99 -24.74
CA PRO A 155 -1.36 23.79 -25.24
C PRO A 155 -0.37 22.85 -25.89
N HIS A 156 -0.57 21.54 -25.69
CA HIS A 156 0.26 20.49 -26.27
C HIS A 156 0.35 20.65 -27.80
N PRO A 157 1.53 20.47 -28.42
CA PRO A 157 1.66 20.52 -29.88
C PRO A 157 0.88 19.39 -30.57
N LYS A 158 0.73 19.47 -31.89
CA LYS A 158 0.14 18.36 -32.66
C LYS A 158 1.00 17.10 -32.54
N GLY A 159 0.36 15.94 -32.42
CA GLY A 159 1.03 14.65 -32.28
C GLY A 159 0.28 13.68 -31.36
N GLU A 160 0.83 12.48 -31.22
CA GLU A 160 0.29 11.44 -30.34
C GLU A 160 0.31 11.89 -28.88
N ILE A 161 -0.71 11.46 -28.12
CA ILE A 161 -0.86 11.71 -26.68
C ILE A 161 -1.30 10.43 -25.95
N LYS A 162 -0.92 10.31 -24.68
CA LYS A 162 -1.30 9.20 -23.80
C LYS A 162 -2.34 9.58 -22.78
N ALA A 163 -3.17 8.62 -22.38
CA ALA A 163 -4.16 8.81 -21.32
C ALA A 163 -3.49 9.36 -20.04
N GLY A 164 -4.07 10.42 -19.47
CA GLY A 164 -3.53 11.08 -18.27
C GLY A 164 -2.36 12.03 -18.52
N GLU A 165 -1.87 12.16 -19.76
CA GLU A 165 -0.83 13.11 -20.12
C GLU A 165 -1.29 14.57 -19.95
N ILE A 166 -0.40 15.47 -19.54
CA ILE A 166 -0.71 16.89 -19.39
C ILE A 166 -0.78 17.55 -20.78
N LEU A 167 -1.95 18.05 -21.14
CA LEU A 167 -2.24 18.72 -22.41
C LEU A 167 -2.03 20.24 -22.38
N GLY A 168 -1.82 20.81 -21.19
CA GLY A 168 -1.63 22.23 -20.98
C GLY A 168 -2.00 22.62 -19.55
N TYR A 169 -2.03 23.92 -19.29
CA TYR A 169 -2.37 24.47 -17.98
C TYR A 169 -3.48 25.52 -18.12
N ILE A 170 -4.38 25.65 -17.15
CA ILE A 170 -5.43 26.66 -17.23
C ILE A 170 -4.86 28.08 -17.21
N ASN A 171 -5.35 28.94 -18.10
CA ASN A 171 -4.94 30.33 -18.20
C ASN A 171 -5.70 31.24 -17.21
N GLU A 172 -5.47 32.56 -17.30
CA GLU A 172 -6.09 33.56 -16.41
C GLU A 172 -7.51 33.99 -16.85
N TYR A 173 -8.27 33.09 -17.50
CA TYR A 173 -9.70 33.34 -17.73
C TYR A 173 -10.43 33.51 -16.40
N SER A 174 -11.39 34.42 -16.34
CA SER A 174 -12.14 34.73 -15.12
C SER A 174 -13.64 34.53 -15.33
N PRO A 175 -14.31 33.68 -14.54
CA PRO A 175 -13.73 32.79 -13.52
C PRO A 175 -12.88 31.66 -14.14
N SER A 176 -11.93 31.12 -13.39
CA SER A 176 -11.01 30.10 -13.90
C SER A 176 -11.69 28.74 -14.00
N HIS A 177 -11.65 28.15 -15.21
CA HIS A 177 -12.24 26.86 -15.52
C HIS A 177 -11.61 26.26 -16.78
N LEU A 178 -11.82 24.96 -16.98
CA LEU A 178 -11.57 24.29 -18.25
C LEU A 178 -12.87 24.26 -19.08
N HIS A 179 -12.84 24.77 -20.30
CA HIS A 179 -13.92 24.50 -21.27
C HIS A 179 -13.60 23.20 -22.03
N PHE A 180 -14.52 22.23 -21.97
CA PHE A 180 -14.33 20.92 -22.58
C PHE A 180 -15.53 20.53 -23.46
N GLY A 181 -15.31 20.20 -24.73
CA GLY A 181 -16.38 19.83 -25.67
C GLY A 181 -16.12 18.49 -26.36
N ILE A 182 -17.16 17.76 -26.75
CA ILE A 182 -17.05 16.50 -27.51
C ILE A 182 -17.87 16.59 -28.81
N HIS A 183 -17.26 16.12 -29.91
CA HIS A 183 -17.88 16.02 -31.23
C HIS A 183 -17.61 14.64 -31.83
N PRO A 184 -18.62 13.75 -31.96
CA PRO A 184 -18.46 12.44 -32.60
C PRO A 184 -18.02 12.55 -34.07
N GLY A 185 -17.26 11.58 -34.54
CA GLY A 185 -16.72 11.52 -35.90
C GLY A 185 -15.20 11.73 -35.97
N TYR A 186 -14.65 11.38 -37.15
CA TYR A 186 -13.21 11.43 -37.41
C TYR A 186 -12.72 12.80 -37.91
N GLU A 187 -13.54 13.48 -38.72
CA GLU A 187 -13.18 14.70 -39.42
C GLU A 187 -13.38 15.94 -38.55
N LEU A 188 -12.46 16.92 -38.67
CA LEU A 188 -12.59 18.20 -37.99
C LEU A 188 -13.88 18.91 -38.44
N PRO A 189 -14.74 19.38 -37.51
CA PRO A 189 -15.90 20.17 -37.88
C PRO A 189 -15.45 21.51 -38.47
N THR A 190 -16.30 22.13 -39.27
CA THR A 190 -16.00 23.43 -39.94
C THR A 190 -15.58 24.52 -38.94
N ASN A 191 -16.10 24.46 -37.71
CA ASN A 191 -15.63 25.28 -36.61
C ASN A 191 -15.31 24.39 -35.39
N PRO A 192 -14.03 24.00 -35.20
CA PRO A 192 -13.61 23.16 -34.07
C PRO A 192 -13.52 23.90 -32.74
N TRP A 193 -13.68 25.23 -32.74
CA TRP A 193 -13.55 26.11 -31.56
C TRP A 193 -14.91 26.57 -31.01
N ARG A 194 -15.99 25.88 -31.40
CA ARG A 194 -17.34 26.37 -31.18
C ARG A 194 -17.80 26.09 -29.75
N GLY A 195 -17.80 27.12 -28.91
CA GLY A 195 -18.34 27.03 -27.53
C GLY A 195 -19.83 27.35 -27.37
N TYR A 196 -20.52 27.91 -28.39
CA TYR A 196 -21.91 28.36 -28.27
C TYR A 196 -22.75 28.17 -29.54
N THR A 197 -24.07 28.07 -29.36
CA THR A 197 -25.10 28.14 -30.42
C THR A 197 -26.25 29.08 -30.03
N TYR A 198 -26.88 29.72 -31.01
CA TYR A 198 -28.05 30.59 -30.78
C TYR A 198 -29.38 29.83 -30.76
N GLU A 199 -29.38 28.60 -31.28
CA GLU A 199 -30.56 27.73 -31.35
C GLU A 199 -30.28 26.44 -30.57
N LYS A 200 -31.05 26.18 -29.51
CA LYS A 200 -30.84 25.01 -28.63
C LYS A 200 -30.83 23.67 -29.40
N THR A 201 -31.62 23.58 -30.47
CA THR A 201 -31.75 22.38 -31.31
C THR A 201 -30.61 22.19 -32.30
N ASN A 202 -29.78 23.21 -32.53
CA ASN A 202 -28.67 23.15 -33.47
C ASN A 202 -27.35 23.10 -32.72
N THR A 203 -26.91 21.88 -32.40
CA THR A 203 -25.65 21.65 -31.67
C THR A 203 -24.44 21.61 -32.58
N TYR A 204 -24.59 21.64 -33.90
CA TYR A 204 -23.50 21.44 -34.87
C TYR A 204 -22.70 20.15 -34.64
N GLY A 205 -23.34 19.09 -34.15
CA GLY A 205 -22.69 17.78 -33.90
C GLY A 205 -22.03 17.67 -32.52
N TRP A 206 -21.98 18.75 -31.72
CA TRP A 206 -21.49 18.68 -30.35
C TRP A 206 -22.50 17.95 -29.45
N VAL A 207 -22.00 17.16 -28.50
CA VAL A 207 -22.77 16.35 -27.54
C VAL A 207 -22.40 16.68 -26.11
N ASP A 208 -23.22 16.23 -25.15
CA ASP A 208 -22.96 16.38 -23.72
C ASP A 208 -21.68 15.64 -23.31
N PRO A 209 -20.61 16.36 -22.90
CA PRO A 209 -19.33 15.72 -22.61
C PRO A 209 -19.38 14.81 -21.39
N ILE A 210 -20.10 15.20 -20.33
CA ILE A 210 -20.19 14.37 -19.11
C ILE A 210 -20.93 13.10 -19.45
N GLN A 211 -22.10 13.21 -20.09
CA GLN A 211 -22.89 12.04 -20.45
C GLN A 211 -22.10 11.12 -21.38
N PHE A 212 -21.43 11.68 -22.40
CA PHE A 212 -20.63 10.89 -23.33
C PHE A 212 -19.51 10.13 -22.63
N LEU A 213 -18.74 10.80 -21.75
CA LEU A 213 -17.69 10.13 -20.99
C LEU A 213 -18.27 9.07 -20.05
N LEU A 214 -19.44 9.29 -19.44
CA LEU A 214 -20.08 8.32 -18.54
C LEU A 214 -20.80 7.16 -19.26
N THR A 215 -20.98 7.22 -20.59
CA THR A 215 -21.66 6.16 -21.36
C THR A 215 -20.77 5.50 -22.42
N THR A 216 -19.54 5.99 -22.64
CA THR A 216 -18.57 5.41 -23.58
C THR A 216 -17.29 5.04 -22.84
N SER A 217 -16.55 4.05 -23.33
CA SER A 217 -15.23 3.67 -22.81
C SER A 217 -14.12 4.07 -23.79
N PRO A 218 -12.89 4.34 -23.30
CA PRO A 218 -11.74 4.56 -24.17
C PRO A 218 -11.47 3.38 -25.08
N TYR A 219 -10.74 3.62 -26.17
CA TYR A 219 -10.26 2.55 -27.02
C TYR A 219 -9.46 1.56 -26.17
N THR A 220 -10.02 0.38 -26.14
CA THR A 220 -9.67 -0.82 -25.40
C THR A 220 -9.83 -1.92 -26.44
N LEU A 221 -8.92 -2.90 -26.53
CA LEU A 221 -9.11 -3.99 -27.51
C LEU A 221 -10.49 -4.62 -27.26
N PHE A 222 -11.41 -4.38 -28.18
CA PHE A 222 -12.77 -4.91 -28.17
C PHE A 222 -13.08 -5.44 -29.56
N ASP A 223 -13.68 -6.62 -29.56
CA ASP A 223 -14.14 -7.29 -30.75
C ASP A 223 -15.36 -8.13 -30.40
N ASN A 224 -16.43 -7.97 -31.18
CA ASN A 224 -17.64 -8.78 -31.15
C ASN A 224 -17.65 -9.83 -32.28
N PHE A 225 -16.59 -9.89 -33.08
CA PHE A 225 -16.37 -10.89 -34.11
C PHE A 225 -17.48 -11.02 -35.17
N GLU A 226 -18.22 -9.95 -35.44
CA GLU A 226 -19.10 -9.87 -36.62
C GLU A 226 -18.33 -10.14 -37.93
N THR A 227 -17.06 -9.75 -37.96
CA THR A 227 -16.10 -10.08 -39.01
C THR A 227 -14.74 -10.39 -38.38
N PHE A 228 -13.87 -11.09 -39.12
CA PHE A 228 -12.51 -11.32 -38.66
C PHE A 228 -11.61 -10.13 -39.04
N ASP A 229 -11.29 -9.28 -38.06
CA ASP A 229 -10.41 -8.12 -38.27
C ASP A 229 -8.92 -8.50 -38.21
N SER A 230 -8.27 -8.58 -39.37
CA SER A 230 -6.84 -8.89 -39.48
C SER A 230 -5.91 -7.78 -38.98
N GLN A 231 -6.42 -6.59 -38.66
CA GLN A 231 -5.65 -5.54 -38.00
C GLN A 231 -5.58 -5.75 -36.49
N LYS A 232 -6.56 -6.46 -35.91
CA LYS A 232 -6.63 -6.79 -34.48
C LYS A 232 -6.11 -8.18 -34.17
N TRP A 233 -6.28 -9.14 -35.09
CA TRP A 233 -6.02 -10.55 -34.84
C TRP A 233 -5.16 -11.21 -35.92
N ASN A 234 -4.24 -12.03 -35.46
CA ASN A 234 -3.60 -13.07 -36.26
C ASN A 234 -4.18 -14.44 -35.90
N TYR A 235 -4.05 -15.41 -36.80
CA TYR A 235 -4.38 -16.80 -36.51
C TYR A 235 -3.32 -17.73 -37.08
N TRP A 236 -3.05 -18.81 -36.35
CA TRP A 236 -2.06 -19.78 -36.80
C TRP A 236 -2.28 -21.19 -36.22
N THR A 237 -1.68 -22.14 -36.91
CA THR A 237 -1.49 -23.52 -36.47
C THR A 237 -0.16 -24.00 -37.04
N GLN A 238 0.64 -24.72 -36.25
CA GLN A 238 1.98 -25.14 -36.68
C GLN A 238 1.92 -26.27 -37.71
N ASN A 239 0.95 -27.18 -37.56
CA ASN A 239 0.77 -28.34 -38.43
C ASN A 239 -0.60 -28.27 -39.10
N PRO A 240 -0.75 -27.46 -40.16
CA PRO A 240 -2.04 -27.16 -40.76
C PRO A 240 -2.77 -28.43 -41.19
N ASP A 241 -3.96 -28.62 -40.62
CA ASP A 241 -5.00 -29.52 -41.08
C ASP A 241 -6.08 -28.65 -41.71
N PRO A 242 -6.51 -28.91 -42.97
CA PRO A 242 -7.50 -28.07 -43.65
C PRO A 242 -8.85 -28.00 -42.92
N ASN A 243 -9.14 -28.94 -42.00
CA ASN A 243 -10.39 -28.96 -41.24
C ASN A 243 -10.29 -28.20 -39.91
N VAL A 244 -9.08 -27.86 -39.45
CA VAL A 244 -8.84 -26.92 -38.34
C VAL A 244 -9.03 -25.50 -38.90
N ARG A 245 -10.11 -24.83 -38.48
CA ARG A 245 -10.53 -23.57 -39.10
C ARG A 245 -11.22 -22.63 -38.12
N LYS A 246 -11.29 -21.35 -38.50
CA LYS A 246 -12.09 -20.32 -37.84
C LYS A 246 -13.20 -19.85 -38.77
N GLU A 247 -14.32 -19.47 -38.19
CA GLU A 247 -15.45 -18.83 -38.88
C GLU A 247 -15.92 -17.64 -38.02
N ALA A 248 -15.91 -16.42 -38.56
CA ALA A 248 -16.39 -15.22 -37.88
C ALA A 248 -17.73 -14.78 -38.48
N GLY A 249 -18.56 -14.08 -37.70
CA GLY A 249 -19.90 -13.66 -38.12
C GLY A 249 -20.91 -14.81 -38.22
N VAL A 250 -20.66 -15.93 -37.55
CA VAL A 250 -21.57 -17.09 -37.49
C VAL A 250 -22.81 -16.70 -36.67
N ASP A 251 -23.99 -17.07 -37.15
CA ASP A 251 -25.25 -16.82 -36.44
C ASP A 251 -25.36 -17.68 -35.17
N ASP A 252 -25.48 -17.06 -33.99
CA ASP A 252 -25.84 -17.71 -32.73
C ASP A 252 -26.87 -16.84 -31.98
N PRO A 253 -28.12 -17.30 -31.78
CA PRO A 253 -29.16 -16.50 -31.14
C PRO A 253 -28.93 -16.23 -29.63
N GLU A 254 -27.96 -16.89 -29.00
CA GLU A 254 -27.57 -16.64 -27.59
C GLU A 254 -26.41 -15.63 -27.45
N ALA A 255 -25.83 -15.20 -28.57
CA ALA A 255 -24.83 -14.14 -28.64
C ALA A 255 -25.46 -12.75 -28.46
N SER A 256 -24.67 -11.78 -28.03
CA SER A 256 -25.15 -10.45 -27.63
C SER A 256 -25.73 -9.66 -28.82
N ASP A 257 -25.12 -9.80 -29.99
CA ASP A 257 -25.53 -9.20 -31.26
C ASP A 257 -26.01 -10.24 -32.30
N GLY A 258 -26.11 -11.51 -31.88
CA GLY A 258 -26.45 -12.64 -32.73
C GLY A 258 -25.29 -13.22 -33.53
N LYS A 259 -24.05 -12.73 -33.34
CA LYS A 259 -22.85 -13.13 -34.10
C LYS A 259 -21.73 -13.61 -33.19
N VAL A 260 -20.91 -14.55 -33.69
CA VAL A 260 -19.79 -15.12 -32.93
C VAL A 260 -18.60 -15.46 -33.82
N LEU A 261 -17.42 -15.57 -33.18
CA LEU A 261 -16.28 -16.32 -33.68
C LEU A 261 -16.36 -17.78 -33.25
N GLU A 262 -16.29 -18.70 -34.22
CA GLU A 262 -16.08 -20.13 -33.97
C GLU A 262 -14.63 -20.50 -34.26
N LEU A 263 -13.96 -21.15 -33.29
CA LEU A 263 -12.73 -21.92 -33.53
C LEU A 263 -13.07 -23.40 -33.51
N ILE A 264 -12.67 -24.11 -34.56
CA ILE A 264 -13.12 -25.48 -34.80
C ILE A 264 -11.93 -26.43 -34.83
N PHE A 265 -11.90 -27.36 -33.87
CA PHE A 265 -11.01 -28.51 -33.89
C PHE A 265 -11.80 -29.74 -34.38
N PRO A 266 -11.41 -30.36 -35.51
CA PRO A 266 -12.26 -31.29 -36.22
C PRO A 266 -12.35 -32.67 -35.57
N ALA A 267 -13.51 -33.31 -35.74
CA ALA A 267 -13.77 -34.68 -35.32
C ALA A 267 -12.69 -35.66 -35.82
N GLY A 268 -12.26 -36.57 -34.95
CA GLY A 268 -11.32 -37.63 -35.25
C GLY A 268 -9.86 -37.19 -35.40
N ASN A 269 -9.54 -35.90 -35.27
CA ASN A 269 -8.16 -35.43 -35.34
C ASN A 269 -7.37 -35.86 -34.09
N THR A 270 -6.33 -36.67 -34.32
CA THR A 270 -5.57 -37.34 -33.27
C THR A 270 -4.32 -36.61 -32.84
N ARG A 271 -4.04 -35.40 -33.33
CA ARG A 271 -2.79 -34.67 -33.06
C ARG A 271 -2.91 -33.89 -31.75
N PRO A 272 -2.31 -34.35 -30.63
CA PRO A 272 -2.40 -33.62 -29.38
C PRO A 272 -1.48 -32.38 -29.40
N ARG A 273 -1.70 -31.44 -28.47
CA ARG A 273 -0.93 -30.19 -28.18
C ARG A 273 -1.51 -28.89 -28.79
N PRO A 274 -1.31 -27.73 -28.13
CA PRO A 274 -1.84 -26.44 -28.59
C PRO A 274 -1.41 -26.05 -30.00
N VAL A 275 -0.17 -26.34 -30.37
CA VAL A 275 0.40 -26.01 -31.70
C VAL A 275 -0.31 -26.72 -32.86
N ASN A 276 -1.04 -27.80 -32.58
CA ASN A 276 -1.83 -28.55 -33.57
C ASN A 276 -3.29 -28.10 -33.62
N GLY A 277 -3.75 -27.32 -32.65
CA GLY A 277 -5.03 -26.65 -32.68
C GLY A 277 -4.98 -25.33 -33.44
N LEU A 278 -6.10 -24.61 -33.38
CA LEU A 278 -6.19 -23.25 -33.90
C LEU A 278 -5.93 -22.25 -32.78
N ASN A 279 -4.99 -21.33 -33.01
CA ASN A 279 -4.66 -20.25 -32.10
C ASN A 279 -5.01 -18.92 -32.76
N ILE A 280 -5.78 -18.09 -32.07
CA ILE A 280 -6.01 -16.68 -32.40
C ILE A 280 -5.19 -15.87 -31.41
N GLU A 281 -4.49 -14.84 -31.88
CA GLU A 281 -3.68 -13.96 -31.04
C GLU A 281 -3.86 -12.50 -31.45
N SER A 282 -3.82 -11.58 -30.48
CA SER A 282 -3.87 -10.15 -30.76
C SER A 282 -2.63 -9.71 -31.56
N ILE A 283 -2.80 -8.74 -32.45
CA ILE A 283 -1.66 -8.11 -33.14
C ILE A 283 -0.85 -7.27 -32.14
N GLU A 284 -1.52 -6.54 -31.25
CA GLU A 284 -0.86 -5.75 -30.20
C GLU A 284 -0.46 -6.62 -29.00
N ASP A 285 0.67 -6.29 -28.38
CA ASP A 285 1.04 -6.82 -27.06
C ASP A 285 0.33 -5.99 -25.99
N ILE A 286 -0.36 -6.66 -25.07
CA ILE A 286 -1.14 -6.05 -24.00
C ILE A 286 -0.52 -6.34 -22.63
N HIS A 287 -0.87 -5.52 -21.63
CA HIS A 287 -0.24 -5.52 -20.29
C HIS A 287 -1.30 -5.40 -19.19
N TYR A 288 -0.95 -4.84 -18.04
CA TYR A 288 -1.81 -4.63 -16.89
C TYR A 288 -3.14 -4.02 -17.30
N GLY A 289 -4.21 -4.60 -16.77
CA GLY A 289 -5.54 -4.29 -17.21
C GLY A 289 -6.56 -5.33 -16.79
N LYS A 290 -7.80 -5.06 -17.21
CA LYS A 290 -8.94 -5.93 -17.01
C LYS A 290 -9.30 -6.61 -18.32
N TYR A 291 -9.37 -7.93 -18.28
CA TYR A 291 -9.63 -8.81 -19.40
C TYR A 291 -10.96 -9.50 -19.18
N GLU A 292 -11.84 -9.46 -20.18
CA GLU A 292 -13.14 -10.14 -20.15
C GLU A 292 -13.40 -10.75 -21.52
N ALA A 293 -13.82 -12.01 -21.56
CA ALA A 293 -14.34 -12.65 -22.76
C ALA A 293 -15.64 -13.36 -22.43
N ARG A 294 -16.69 -13.11 -23.22
CA ARG A 294 -17.93 -13.88 -23.17
C ARG A 294 -17.82 -15.03 -24.16
N LEU A 295 -17.72 -16.25 -23.65
CA LEU A 295 -17.49 -17.44 -24.47
C LEU A 295 -18.28 -18.65 -23.99
N LYS A 296 -18.45 -19.59 -24.91
CA LYS A 296 -19.01 -20.93 -24.72
C LYS A 296 -17.93 -21.93 -25.13
N ALA A 297 -17.44 -22.70 -24.16
CA ALA A 297 -16.32 -23.61 -24.33
C ALA A 297 -16.67 -24.78 -25.26
N ALA A 298 -15.64 -25.38 -25.88
CA ALA A 298 -15.83 -26.52 -26.76
C ALA A 298 -16.37 -27.74 -26.00
N LYS A 299 -17.44 -28.33 -26.54
CA LYS A 299 -18.05 -29.56 -26.02
C LYS A 299 -17.34 -30.79 -26.56
N CYS A 300 -17.14 -31.80 -25.71
CA CYS A 300 -16.73 -33.14 -26.13
C CYS A 300 -17.38 -34.21 -25.24
N GLU A 301 -17.18 -35.48 -25.57
CA GLU A 301 -17.64 -36.59 -24.73
C GLU A 301 -16.81 -36.71 -23.44
N ASN A 302 -17.38 -37.42 -22.46
CA ASN A 302 -16.83 -37.51 -21.10
C ASN A 302 -15.45 -38.17 -20.99
N ASP A 303 -15.01 -38.90 -22.03
CA ASP A 303 -13.71 -39.57 -22.13
C ASP A 303 -12.81 -38.98 -23.22
N GLU A 304 -13.17 -37.81 -23.77
CA GLU A 304 -12.43 -37.10 -24.80
C GLU A 304 -11.60 -35.95 -24.22
N GLY A 305 -10.45 -35.67 -24.82
CA GLY A 305 -9.55 -34.62 -24.37
C GLY A 305 -9.61 -33.41 -25.26
N VAL A 306 -10.50 -32.47 -24.98
CA VAL A 306 -10.56 -31.16 -25.66
C VAL A 306 -10.26 -30.06 -24.66
N VAL A 307 -9.43 -29.10 -25.05
CA VAL A 307 -9.06 -27.94 -24.24
C VAL A 307 -9.55 -26.68 -24.94
N THR A 308 -10.24 -25.83 -24.19
CA THR A 308 -10.56 -24.44 -24.55
C THR A 308 -9.65 -23.51 -23.73
N GLY A 309 -8.95 -22.59 -24.39
CA GLY A 309 -8.10 -21.59 -23.74
C GLY A 309 -8.55 -20.15 -23.99
N PHE A 310 -8.49 -19.32 -22.94
CA PHE A 310 -8.54 -17.86 -22.99
C PHE A 310 -7.44 -17.31 -22.08
N PHE A 311 -6.41 -16.70 -22.66
CA PHE A 311 -5.16 -16.48 -21.93
C PHE A 311 -4.34 -15.32 -22.49
N THR A 312 -3.36 -14.84 -21.72
CA THR A 312 -2.27 -14.02 -22.24
C THR A 312 -1.01 -14.84 -22.37
N TYR A 313 -0.21 -14.62 -23.42
CA TYR A 313 1.03 -15.36 -23.61
C TYR A 313 2.16 -14.47 -24.12
N TRP A 314 3.32 -14.59 -23.49
CA TRP A 314 4.59 -14.07 -24.01
C TRP A 314 5.65 -15.16 -23.91
N HIS A 315 6.45 -15.26 -24.97
CA HIS A 315 7.56 -16.20 -25.10
C HIS A 315 8.78 -15.48 -25.66
N GLY A 316 9.85 -15.43 -24.87
CA GLY A 316 11.03 -14.60 -25.14
C GLY A 316 12.30 -15.33 -25.54
N LYS A 317 13.42 -14.63 -25.40
CA LYS A 317 14.74 -15.25 -25.22
C LYS A 317 14.95 -15.43 -23.73
N ASP A 318 15.76 -16.40 -23.33
CA ASP A 318 16.29 -16.56 -21.97
C ASP A 318 17.07 -15.27 -21.58
N LEU A 319 16.46 -14.35 -20.82
CA LEU A 319 17.06 -13.05 -20.50
C LEU A 319 18.05 -13.17 -19.34
N ASN A 320 17.86 -14.14 -18.44
CA ASN A 320 18.71 -14.38 -17.28
C ASN A 320 19.83 -15.42 -17.55
N ASN A 321 19.89 -15.99 -18.75
CA ASN A 321 20.80 -17.07 -19.16
C ASN A 321 20.76 -18.29 -18.23
N ASN A 322 19.61 -18.61 -17.64
CA ASN A 322 19.46 -19.77 -16.75
C ASN A 322 19.26 -21.09 -17.53
N GLY A 323 19.17 -21.03 -18.87
CA GLY A 323 18.93 -22.15 -19.77
C GLY A 323 17.46 -22.46 -20.03
N ILE A 324 16.54 -21.67 -19.49
CA ILE A 324 15.08 -21.76 -19.64
C ILE A 324 14.63 -20.55 -20.44
N THR A 325 13.67 -20.76 -21.35
CA THR A 325 13.10 -19.63 -22.09
C THR A 325 12.07 -18.92 -21.22
N ASP A 326 12.26 -17.62 -21.01
CA ASP A 326 11.35 -16.79 -20.24
C ASP A 326 9.94 -16.85 -20.85
N ASN A 327 8.99 -17.29 -20.02
CA ASN A 327 7.57 -17.42 -20.36
C ASN A 327 6.72 -16.68 -19.32
N HIS A 328 5.79 -15.87 -19.82
CA HIS A 328 4.80 -15.16 -19.01
C HIS A 328 3.41 -15.47 -19.55
N GLU A 329 2.56 -16.03 -18.70
CA GLU A 329 1.24 -16.50 -19.13
C GLU A 329 0.21 -16.42 -17.98
N ILE A 330 -1.03 -16.10 -18.33
CA ILE A 330 -2.19 -16.03 -17.42
C ILE A 330 -3.34 -16.73 -18.13
N ASP A 331 -3.85 -17.82 -17.55
CA ASP A 331 -4.74 -18.74 -18.24
C ASP A 331 -6.12 -18.83 -17.61
N PHE A 332 -7.14 -18.89 -18.46
CA PHE A 332 -8.33 -19.70 -18.26
C PHE A 332 -8.28 -20.91 -19.19
N GLU A 333 -8.37 -22.11 -18.63
CA GLU A 333 -8.45 -23.35 -19.40
C GLU A 333 -9.62 -24.22 -18.92
N ILE A 334 -10.34 -24.83 -19.88
CA ILE A 334 -11.51 -25.67 -19.63
C ILE A 334 -11.35 -26.97 -20.41
N LEU A 335 -11.51 -28.09 -19.71
CA LEU A 335 -11.50 -29.42 -20.31
C LEU A 335 -12.91 -29.85 -20.68
N GLY A 336 -13.16 -30.16 -21.95
CA GLY A 336 -14.49 -30.53 -22.43
C GLY A 336 -15.08 -31.78 -21.76
N ALA A 337 -14.23 -32.68 -21.26
CA ALA A 337 -14.67 -33.85 -20.49
C ALA A 337 -15.28 -33.48 -19.13
N SER A 338 -14.91 -32.35 -18.54
CA SER A 338 -15.48 -31.85 -17.28
C SER A 338 -15.69 -30.33 -17.39
N PRO A 339 -16.69 -29.88 -18.17
CA PRO A 339 -16.90 -28.47 -18.51
C PRO A 339 -17.38 -27.64 -17.32
N TYR A 340 -17.55 -28.28 -16.15
CA TYR A 340 -17.88 -27.64 -14.89
C TYR A 340 -16.65 -27.35 -14.00
N ILE A 341 -15.44 -27.71 -14.46
CA ILE A 341 -14.17 -27.39 -13.80
C ILE A 341 -13.43 -26.34 -14.64
N VAL A 342 -13.06 -25.23 -14.00
CA VAL A 342 -12.30 -24.15 -14.63
C VAL A 342 -10.91 -24.11 -14.02
N TYR A 343 -9.89 -24.14 -14.87
CA TYR A 343 -8.48 -24.03 -14.50
C TYR A 343 -8.01 -22.59 -14.70
N MET A 344 -7.34 -22.05 -13.69
CA MET A 344 -6.70 -20.75 -13.74
C MET A 344 -5.23 -20.94 -13.43
N THR A 345 -4.35 -20.46 -14.31
CA THR A 345 -2.90 -20.65 -14.18
C THR A 345 -2.18 -19.32 -14.34
N ILE A 346 -1.08 -19.17 -13.61
CA ILE A 346 -0.13 -18.07 -13.75
C ILE A 346 1.25 -18.68 -13.94
N TRP A 347 1.91 -18.34 -15.04
CA TRP A 347 3.30 -18.69 -15.32
C TRP A 347 4.19 -17.45 -15.28
N THR A 348 5.33 -17.56 -14.61
CA THR A 348 6.30 -16.46 -14.52
C THR A 348 7.70 -17.04 -14.42
N ASP A 349 8.58 -16.65 -15.34
CA ASP A 349 10.01 -16.84 -15.16
C ASP A 349 10.57 -15.74 -14.25
N GLN A 350 11.47 -16.10 -13.33
CA GLN A 350 12.07 -15.15 -12.40
C GLN A 350 13.54 -14.93 -12.75
N GLU A 351 13.90 -13.67 -12.97
CA GLU A 351 15.25 -13.24 -13.37
C GLU A 351 16.37 -13.77 -12.44
N ASP A 352 16.07 -14.03 -11.16
CA ASP A 352 17.03 -14.42 -10.13
C ASP A 352 16.92 -15.89 -9.66
N LYS A 353 16.02 -16.71 -10.23
CA LYS A 353 15.80 -18.11 -9.82
C LYS A 353 16.12 -19.13 -10.91
N ILE A 354 16.35 -20.37 -10.48
CA ILE A 354 16.72 -21.53 -11.32
C ILE A 354 15.47 -22.22 -11.93
N GLY A 355 14.32 -21.54 -12.06
CA GLY A 355 13.12 -22.23 -12.58
C GLY A 355 11.89 -21.36 -12.83
N LEU A 356 11.12 -21.80 -13.82
CA LEU A 356 9.81 -21.28 -14.18
C LEU A 356 8.81 -21.52 -13.04
N CYS A 357 8.15 -20.47 -12.56
CA CYS A 357 7.11 -20.58 -11.56
C CYS A 357 5.75 -20.80 -12.23
N LYS A 358 5.02 -21.83 -11.80
CA LYS A 358 3.65 -22.14 -12.23
C LYS A 358 2.74 -22.27 -11.02
N VAL A 359 1.72 -21.43 -10.95
CA VAL A 359 0.66 -21.54 -9.93
C VAL A 359 -0.66 -21.81 -10.63
N THR A 360 -1.32 -22.91 -10.28
CA THR A 360 -2.60 -23.27 -10.86
C THR A 360 -3.63 -23.47 -9.76
N ARG A 361 -4.85 -23.00 -9.99
CA ARG A 361 -6.06 -23.33 -9.23
C ARG A 361 -7.12 -23.87 -10.18
N ALA A 362 -7.69 -25.02 -9.84
CA ALA A 362 -8.88 -25.57 -10.51
C ALA A 362 -10.08 -25.44 -9.58
N VAL A 363 -11.24 -25.05 -10.11
CA VAL A 363 -12.49 -24.90 -9.35
C VAL A 363 -13.62 -25.65 -10.04
N ASN A 364 -14.23 -26.61 -9.35
CA ASN A 364 -15.51 -27.16 -9.75
C ASN A 364 -16.62 -26.17 -9.35
N LEU A 365 -17.21 -25.48 -10.33
CA LEU A 365 -18.17 -24.41 -10.07
C LEU A 365 -19.55 -24.90 -9.63
N ARG A 366 -19.87 -26.19 -9.82
CA ARG A 366 -21.11 -26.79 -9.29
C ARG A 366 -21.00 -27.07 -7.80
N THR A 367 -19.87 -27.64 -7.37
CA THR A 367 -19.67 -28.11 -5.97
C THR A 367 -18.88 -27.14 -5.10
N GLY A 368 -18.23 -26.16 -5.74
CA GLY A 368 -17.28 -25.23 -5.12
C GLY A 368 -15.92 -25.86 -4.84
N GLU A 369 -15.67 -27.12 -5.16
CA GLU A 369 -14.40 -27.77 -4.81
C GLU A 369 -13.20 -27.12 -5.48
N ILE A 370 -12.14 -26.88 -4.70
CA ILE A 370 -10.92 -26.23 -5.15
C ILE A 370 -9.78 -27.24 -5.11
N TRP A 371 -8.99 -27.28 -6.17
CA TRP A 371 -7.66 -27.89 -6.20
C TRP A 371 -6.63 -26.81 -6.52
N GLN A 372 -5.44 -26.87 -5.90
CA GLN A 372 -4.40 -25.85 -6.11
C GLN A 372 -2.99 -26.44 -6.03
N THR A 373 -2.05 -25.82 -6.74
CA THR A 373 -0.61 -26.08 -6.60
C THR A 373 -0.17 -25.88 -5.15
N ALA A 374 0.56 -26.85 -4.60
CA ALA A 374 1.14 -26.73 -3.26
C ALA A 374 2.33 -25.74 -3.26
N PRO A 375 2.58 -24.98 -2.17
CA PRO A 375 3.65 -23.99 -2.11
C PRO A 375 5.04 -24.51 -2.51
N GLU A 376 5.36 -25.77 -2.16
CA GLU A 376 6.61 -26.44 -2.52
C GLU A 376 6.74 -26.77 -4.02
N ASP A 377 5.63 -26.72 -4.76
CA ASP A 377 5.55 -27.08 -6.18
C ASP A 377 5.45 -25.85 -7.11
N VAL A 378 5.49 -24.62 -6.57
CA VAL A 378 5.27 -23.38 -7.34
C VAL A 378 6.43 -23.04 -8.28
N CYS A 379 7.69 -23.14 -7.84
CA CYS A 379 8.85 -22.82 -8.67
C CYS A 379 9.77 -24.05 -8.73
N GLN A 380 9.67 -24.81 -9.82
CA GLN A 380 10.45 -26.03 -10.02
C GLN A 380 11.06 -26.05 -11.44
N ALA A 381 12.07 -26.90 -11.64
CA ALA A 381 12.60 -27.15 -12.98
C ALA A 381 11.49 -27.72 -13.89
N PRO A 382 11.50 -27.39 -15.21
CA PRO A 382 10.40 -27.68 -16.14
C PRO A 382 10.03 -29.17 -16.31
N GLU A 383 10.85 -30.08 -15.77
CA GLU A 383 10.62 -31.54 -15.80
C GLU A 383 9.61 -32.03 -14.74
N ARG A 384 9.22 -31.19 -13.76
CA ARG A 384 8.18 -31.49 -12.77
C ARG A 384 6.98 -30.56 -12.95
N TYR A 385 5.89 -31.10 -13.49
CA TYR A 385 4.60 -30.41 -13.42
C TYR A 385 4.01 -30.53 -12.02
N PRO A 386 3.59 -29.41 -11.39
CA PRO A 386 2.97 -29.44 -10.07
C PRO A 386 1.67 -30.25 -10.12
N LYS A 387 1.51 -31.20 -9.19
CA LYS A 387 0.22 -31.87 -8.98
C LYS A 387 -0.70 -30.98 -8.16
N LEU A 388 -1.93 -30.79 -8.61
CA LEU A 388 -2.94 -30.08 -7.82
C LEU A 388 -3.37 -30.94 -6.63
N ARG A 389 -3.63 -30.29 -5.50
CA ARG A 389 -4.12 -30.94 -4.28
C ARG A 389 -5.42 -30.27 -3.81
N PRO A 390 -6.33 -31.01 -3.16
CA PRO A 390 -7.53 -30.41 -2.60
C PRO A 390 -7.20 -29.22 -1.68
N ASN A 391 -7.87 -28.09 -1.88
CA ASN A 391 -7.59 -26.82 -1.19
C ASN A 391 -8.89 -26.08 -0.78
N GLY A 392 -9.83 -26.81 -0.21
CA GLY A 392 -11.07 -26.25 0.34
C GLY A 392 -12.18 -26.08 -0.69
N LYS A 393 -13.10 -25.15 -0.42
CA LYS A 393 -14.28 -24.88 -1.25
C LYS A 393 -14.52 -23.38 -1.43
N LEU A 394 -15.03 -23.01 -2.59
CA LEU A 394 -15.53 -21.68 -2.91
C LEU A 394 -16.85 -21.43 -2.15
N SER A 395 -17.04 -20.21 -1.66
CA SER A 395 -18.23 -19.83 -0.89
C SER A 395 -19.49 -19.67 -1.74
N GLN A 396 -19.32 -19.39 -3.04
CA GLN A 396 -20.40 -19.27 -4.01
C GLN A 396 -20.23 -20.31 -5.10
N THR A 397 -21.33 -20.91 -5.55
CA THR A 397 -21.37 -21.89 -6.63
C THR A 397 -22.43 -21.50 -7.65
N ILE A 398 -22.37 -22.16 -8.81
CA ILE A 398 -23.38 -22.12 -9.86
C ILE A 398 -23.82 -23.58 -10.06
N PRO A 399 -24.91 -24.03 -9.40
CA PRO A 399 -25.27 -25.46 -9.33
C PRO A 399 -25.39 -26.16 -10.70
N ASP A 400 -25.86 -25.46 -11.71
CA ASP A 400 -26.06 -25.97 -13.07
C ASP A 400 -24.95 -25.52 -14.04
N PHE A 401 -23.80 -25.10 -13.52
CA PHE A 401 -22.70 -24.59 -14.34
C PHE A 401 -22.22 -25.61 -15.37
N ASP A 402 -22.11 -25.19 -16.61
CA ASP A 402 -21.54 -25.96 -17.70
C ASP A 402 -21.01 -24.98 -18.74
N ALA A 403 -19.69 -24.86 -18.82
CA ALA A 403 -19.02 -23.92 -19.70
C ALA A 403 -19.34 -24.14 -21.19
N SER A 404 -19.81 -25.32 -21.58
CA SER A 404 -20.15 -25.68 -22.96
C SER A 404 -21.62 -25.45 -23.30
N ALA A 405 -22.49 -25.28 -22.29
CA ALA A 405 -23.94 -25.24 -22.49
C ALA A 405 -24.49 -23.82 -22.72
N LYS A 406 -23.87 -22.80 -22.13
CA LYS A 406 -24.27 -21.39 -22.30
C LYS A 406 -23.06 -20.46 -22.21
N TYR A 407 -23.25 -19.20 -22.60
CA TYR A 407 -22.23 -18.17 -22.46
C TYR A 407 -22.05 -17.72 -21.01
N TYR A 408 -20.80 -17.57 -20.60
CA TYR A 408 -20.40 -16.89 -19.38
C TYR A 408 -19.33 -15.86 -19.70
N VAL A 409 -19.19 -14.84 -18.86
CA VAL A 409 -18.04 -13.92 -18.95
C VAL A 409 -16.94 -14.47 -18.07
N TYR A 410 -15.81 -14.82 -18.67
CA TYR A 410 -14.58 -15.18 -17.97
C TYR A 410 -13.72 -13.94 -17.93
N GLY A 411 -13.27 -13.54 -16.74
CA GLY A 411 -12.48 -12.34 -16.61
C GLY A 411 -11.35 -12.46 -15.61
N PHE A 412 -10.26 -11.78 -15.91
CA PHE A 412 -9.18 -11.58 -14.97
C PHE A 412 -8.72 -10.13 -14.97
N GLU A 413 -8.27 -9.67 -13.81
CA GLU A 413 -7.63 -8.38 -13.62
C GLU A 413 -6.18 -8.62 -13.28
N TRP A 414 -5.28 -8.14 -14.13
CA TRP A 414 -3.84 -8.26 -13.99
C TRP A 414 -3.25 -6.91 -13.60
N LEU A 415 -2.68 -6.85 -12.41
CA LEU A 415 -2.02 -5.69 -11.81
C LEU A 415 -0.58 -6.07 -11.40
N PRO A 416 0.30 -5.12 -11.08
CA PRO A 416 1.70 -5.41 -10.71
C PRO A 416 1.86 -6.36 -9.52
N ASP A 417 0.92 -6.36 -8.58
CA ASP A 417 1.00 -7.11 -7.32
C ASP A 417 0.02 -8.27 -7.25
N SER A 418 -0.87 -8.41 -8.24
CA SER A 418 -1.96 -9.37 -8.16
C SER A 418 -2.58 -9.75 -9.50
N VAL A 419 -3.11 -10.97 -9.55
CA VAL A 419 -4.05 -11.41 -10.59
C VAL A 419 -5.34 -11.88 -9.90
N ARG A 420 -6.47 -11.28 -10.30
CA ARG A 420 -7.80 -11.64 -9.80
C ARG A 420 -8.63 -12.26 -10.92
N PHE A 421 -8.99 -13.52 -10.78
CA PHE A 421 -9.89 -14.27 -11.67
C PHE A 421 -11.33 -14.26 -11.14
N TYR A 422 -12.28 -14.09 -12.03
CA TYR A 422 -13.72 -14.12 -11.75
C TYR A 422 -14.50 -14.65 -12.95
N ILE A 423 -15.72 -15.08 -12.69
CA ILE A 423 -16.71 -15.42 -13.72
C ILE A 423 -17.99 -14.62 -13.49
N LYS A 424 -18.72 -14.31 -14.56
CA LYS A 424 -20.06 -13.72 -14.47
C LYS A 424 -21.08 -14.63 -15.13
N ASP A 425 -22.17 -14.85 -14.41
CA ASP A 425 -23.41 -15.40 -14.93
C ASP A 425 -24.46 -14.28 -14.89
N ASP A 426 -24.80 -13.74 -16.06
CA ASP A 426 -25.51 -12.47 -16.22
C ASP A 426 -24.85 -11.34 -15.39
N ASP A 427 -25.60 -10.68 -14.51
CA ASP A 427 -25.11 -9.59 -13.66
C ASP A 427 -24.36 -10.09 -12.40
N LYS A 428 -24.35 -11.40 -12.13
CA LYS A 428 -23.75 -11.95 -10.93
C LYS A 428 -22.29 -12.31 -11.16
N GLU A 429 -21.39 -11.53 -10.57
CA GLU A 429 -19.96 -11.83 -10.53
C GLU A 429 -19.60 -12.73 -9.34
N ILE A 430 -18.77 -13.74 -9.60
CA ILE A 430 -18.19 -14.64 -8.60
C ILE A 430 -16.68 -14.59 -8.73
N GLU A 431 -15.99 -14.13 -7.68
CA GLU A 431 -14.53 -14.22 -7.60
C GLU A 431 -14.11 -15.68 -7.43
N LEU A 432 -13.22 -16.16 -8.31
CA LEU A 432 -12.71 -17.54 -8.29
C LEU A 432 -11.38 -17.61 -7.54
N TRP A 433 -10.55 -16.60 -7.74
CA TRP A 433 -9.21 -16.56 -7.18
C TRP A 433 -8.63 -15.16 -7.22
N LYS A 434 -8.10 -14.68 -6.11
CA LYS A 434 -7.15 -13.56 -6.09
C LYS A 434 -5.78 -14.07 -5.65
N TYR A 435 -4.78 -13.93 -6.51
CA TYR A 435 -3.40 -14.28 -6.24
C TYR A 435 -2.59 -13.01 -6.02
N THR A 436 -1.81 -12.96 -4.93
CA THR A 436 -1.16 -11.72 -4.44
C THR A 436 0.28 -11.96 -3.99
N VAL A 437 1.00 -12.86 -4.68
CA VAL A 437 2.43 -13.08 -4.43
C VAL A 437 3.19 -12.38 -5.57
N PRO A 438 3.67 -11.13 -5.36
CA PRO A 438 4.13 -10.26 -6.43
C PRO A 438 5.23 -10.87 -7.29
N GLU A 439 6.08 -11.71 -6.71
CA GLU A 439 7.20 -12.32 -7.43
C GLU A 439 6.72 -13.31 -8.51
N HIS A 440 5.54 -13.91 -8.37
CA HIS A 440 4.99 -14.81 -9.40
C HIS A 440 3.96 -14.12 -10.30
N ILE A 441 3.87 -12.80 -10.28
CA ILE A 441 2.99 -12.05 -11.17
C ILE A 441 3.77 -11.74 -12.46
N PRO A 442 3.21 -12.05 -13.64
CA PRO A 442 3.85 -11.71 -14.90
C PRO A 442 4.09 -10.22 -15.03
N THR A 443 5.26 -9.84 -15.57
CA THR A 443 5.70 -8.44 -15.71
C THR A 443 5.89 -8.02 -17.17
N HIS A 444 5.93 -8.97 -18.11
CA HIS A 444 6.12 -8.70 -19.54
C HIS A 444 4.79 -8.66 -20.28
N LYS A 445 4.69 -7.74 -21.26
CA LYS A 445 3.55 -7.66 -22.19
C LYS A 445 3.42 -8.95 -22.98
N GLY A 446 2.20 -9.41 -23.22
CA GLY A 446 1.92 -10.63 -24.00
C GLY A 446 0.77 -10.46 -24.98
N LYS A 447 0.57 -11.47 -25.83
CA LYS A 447 -0.58 -11.57 -26.73
C LYS A 447 -1.83 -11.97 -25.96
N LEU A 448 -2.99 -11.39 -26.28
CA LEU A 448 -4.28 -11.98 -25.92
C LEU A 448 -4.55 -13.15 -26.84
N MET A 449 -4.90 -14.31 -26.30
CA MET A 449 -5.06 -15.51 -27.10
C MET A 449 -6.32 -16.30 -26.77
N PHE A 450 -6.84 -16.95 -27.81
CA PHE A 450 -7.87 -17.97 -27.75
C PHE A 450 -7.40 -19.21 -28.50
N ASN A 451 -7.67 -20.40 -27.98
CA ASN A 451 -7.44 -21.62 -28.73
C ASN A 451 -8.42 -22.74 -28.39
N VAL A 452 -8.47 -23.70 -29.31
CA VAL A 452 -9.11 -25.01 -29.12
C VAL A 452 -8.21 -26.10 -29.68
N TRP A 453 -7.96 -27.13 -28.88
CA TRP A 453 -7.01 -28.20 -29.24
C TRP A 453 -7.28 -29.50 -28.48
N HIS A 454 -6.67 -30.59 -28.94
CA HIS A 454 -6.80 -31.93 -28.33
C HIS A 454 -5.64 -32.26 -27.37
N THR A 455 -5.95 -32.86 -26.23
CA THR A 455 -4.97 -33.41 -25.27
C THR A 455 -5.16 -34.92 -25.10
N ASP A 456 -4.07 -35.69 -25.05
CA ASP A 456 -4.07 -37.14 -24.81
C ASP A 456 -3.45 -37.52 -23.45
N ASN A 457 -3.13 -36.52 -22.62
CA ASN A 457 -2.43 -36.70 -21.36
C ASN A 457 -2.88 -35.78 -20.23
N TRP A 458 -3.81 -34.84 -20.47
CA TRP A 458 -4.40 -34.00 -19.43
C TRP A 458 -5.81 -34.48 -19.10
N CYS A 459 -5.94 -35.13 -17.95
CA CYS A 459 -7.22 -35.58 -17.42
C CYS A 459 -7.79 -34.60 -16.38
N PRO A 460 -9.12 -34.42 -16.32
CA PRO A 460 -9.77 -33.65 -15.26
C PRO A 460 -9.49 -34.18 -13.85
N GLU A 461 -9.52 -33.29 -12.85
CA GLU A 461 -9.27 -33.67 -11.44
C GLU A 461 -10.30 -34.66 -10.88
N ASP A 462 -11.53 -34.64 -11.40
CA ASP A 462 -12.59 -35.59 -11.04
C ASP A 462 -12.53 -36.91 -11.83
N LYS A 463 -11.67 -36.99 -12.86
CA LYS A 463 -11.52 -38.13 -13.76
C LYS A 463 -10.04 -38.42 -14.07
N PRO A 464 -9.20 -38.74 -13.07
CA PRO A 464 -7.76 -38.88 -13.26
C PRO A 464 -7.40 -40.02 -14.22
N CYS A 465 -6.35 -39.83 -15.03
CA CYS A 465 -5.97 -40.78 -16.09
C CYS A 465 -5.68 -42.20 -15.57
N ASP A 466 -5.16 -42.33 -14.36
CA ASP A 466 -4.84 -43.64 -13.75
C ASP A 466 -6.10 -44.50 -13.51
N LEU A 467 -7.28 -43.88 -13.43
CA LEU A 467 -8.57 -44.57 -13.22
C LEU A 467 -9.43 -44.61 -14.47
N TYR A 468 -9.39 -43.56 -15.31
CA TYR A 468 -10.28 -43.40 -16.46
C TYR A 468 -9.59 -43.67 -17.80
N GLY A 469 -8.28 -43.88 -17.81
CA GLY A 469 -7.47 -44.03 -19.03
C GLY A 469 -7.08 -42.69 -19.64
N LYS A 470 -6.35 -42.74 -20.74
CA LYS A 470 -5.96 -41.54 -21.49
C LYS A 470 -7.18 -40.95 -22.23
N PRO A 471 -7.32 -39.61 -22.30
CA PRO A 471 -8.38 -38.98 -23.07
C PRO A 471 -8.27 -39.33 -24.56
N LYS A 472 -9.43 -39.53 -25.19
CA LYS A 472 -9.54 -39.83 -26.62
C LYS A 472 -9.61 -38.54 -27.47
N PRO A 473 -9.26 -38.62 -28.76
CA PRO A 473 -9.59 -37.58 -29.73
C PRO A 473 -11.10 -37.31 -29.77
N PRO A 474 -11.54 -36.07 -30.09
CA PRO A 474 -12.96 -35.74 -30.12
C PRO A 474 -13.69 -36.49 -31.24
N SER A 475 -14.85 -37.07 -30.94
CA SER A 475 -15.68 -37.79 -31.93
C SER A 475 -16.56 -36.86 -32.77
N ASN A 476 -16.77 -35.63 -32.31
CA ASN A 476 -17.48 -34.55 -33.01
C ASN A 476 -16.57 -33.32 -33.13
N ASP A 477 -16.94 -32.37 -33.99
CA ASP A 477 -16.22 -31.09 -34.06
C ASP A 477 -16.30 -30.38 -32.71
N ALA A 478 -15.14 -30.08 -32.14
CA ALA A 478 -14.98 -29.32 -30.91
C ALA A 478 -14.93 -27.83 -31.26
N VAL A 479 -15.99 -27.10 -30.89
CA VAL A 479 -16.20 -25.71 -31.30
C VAL A 479 -16.17 -24.78 -30.09
N LEU A 480 -15.14 -23.94 -29.98
CA LEU A 480 -15.13 -22.79 -29.08
C LEU A 480 -15.89 -21.65 -29.76
N ARG A 481 -16.87 -21.07 -29.06
CA ARG A 481 -17.57 -19.85 -29.52
C ARG A 481 -17.22 -18.66 -28.65
N VAL A 482 -16.76 -17.58 -29.27
CA VAL A 482 -16.48 -16.29 -28.59
C VAL A 482 -17.49 -15.27 -29.12
N ASP A 483 -18.32 -14.76 -28.21
CA ASP A 483 -19.31 -13.70 -28.49
C ASP A 483 -18.58 -12.36 -28.56
N TRP A 484 -17.86 -11.99 -27.50
CA TRP A 484 -17.02 -10.81 -27.53
C TRP A 484 -15.82 -10.95 -26.58
N VAL A 485 -14.81 -10.13 -26.85
CA VAL A 485 -13.65 -9.93 -25.97
C VAL A 485 -13.45 -8.45 -25.70
N LYS A 486 -12.98 -8.13 -24.49
CA LYS A 486 -12.69 -6.78 -24.03
C LYS A 486 -11.42 -6.76 -23.17
N TYR A 487 -10.50 -5.87 -23.48
CA TYR A 487 -9.32 -5.57 -22.66
C TYR A 487 -9.24 -4.08 -22.33
N ILE A 488 -9.43 -3.74 -21.06
CA ILE A 488 -9.31 -2.39 -20.54
C ILE A 488 -7.92 -2.22 -19.93
N LYS A 489 -7.06 -1.43 -20.57
CA LYS A 489 -5.74 -1.07 -20.01
C LYS A 489 -5.92 -0.41 -18.64
N LYS A 490 -5.15 -0.84 -17.66
CA LYS A 490 -4.99 -0.13 -16.38
C LYS A 490 -3.53 0.27 -16.24
N GLU A 491 -3.29 1.56 -16.04
CA GLU A 491 -1.97 2.04 -15.64
C GLU A 491 -1.63 1.37 -14.29
N ALA A 492 -0.42 0.83 -14.19
CA ALA A 492 0.10 0.30 -12.95
C ALA A 492 0.36 1.47 -12.01
N THR A 493 -0.48 1.68 -10.99
CA THR A 493 -0.01 2.36 -9.79
C THR A 493 1.22 1.58 -9.29
N PRO A 494 2.36 2.24 -9.03
CA PRO A 494 3.51 1.57 -8.45
C PRO A 494 3.06 0.76 -7.23
N PRO A 495 3.55 -0.47 -7.02
CA PRO A 495 3.18 -1.23 -5.84
C PRO A 495 3.49 -0.39 -4.59
N ALA A 496 2.54 -0.35 -3.67
CA ALA A 496 2.66 0.44 -2.47
C ALA A 496 3.96 0.07 -1.72
N ILE A 497 4.77 1.07 -1.35
CA ILE A 497 6.02 0.84 -0.63
C ILE A 497 5.65 0.50 0.81
N LEU A 498 5.55 -0.79 1.09
CA LEU A 498 5.31 -1.32 2.42
C LEU A 498 6.64 -1.43 3.18
N SER A 499 6.72 -0.89 4.40
CA SER A 499 7.91 -1.01 5.24
C SER A 499 7.60 -1.35 6.70
N VAL A 500 8.54 -2.05 7.34
CA VAL A 500 8.57 -2.30 8.78
C VAL A 500 9.95 -1.92 9.28
N ASN A 501 10.06 -1.08 10.30
CA ASN A 501 11.33 -0.58 10.82
C ASN A 501 11.35 -0.61 12.35
N ILE A 502 12.39 -1.18 12.94
CA ILE A 502 12.70 -1.15 14.37
C ILE A 502 13.42 0.16 14.63
N THR A 503 12.68 1.17 15.06
CA THR A 503 13.26 2.50 15.36
C THR A 503 14.02 2.53 16.69
N SER A 504 13.70 1.60 17.60
CA SER A 504 14.37 1.41 18.88
C SER A 504 14.10 0.00 19.42
N PRO A 505 15.07 -0.69 20.04
CA PRO A 505 16.48 -0.31 20.19
C PRO A 505 17.25 -0.44 18.86
N ASN A 506 18.42 0.20 18.78
CA ASN A 506 19.32 0.11 17.62
C ASN A 506 20.78 0.02 18.07
N SER A 507 21.71 -0.11 17.13
CA SER A 507 23.15 -0.25 17.42
C SER A 507 23.77 0.90 18.22
N THR A 508 23.24 2.12 18.10
CA THR A 508 23.71 3.31 18.84
C THR A 508 23.14 3.34 20.26
N TYR A 509 21.87 2.97 20.41
CA TYR A 509 21.15 2.94 21.68
C TYR A 509 20.56 1.54 21.94
N PRO A 510 21.42 0.57 22.33
CA PRO A 510 20.99 -0.79 22.55
C PRO A 510 20.19 -0.92 23.86
N ALA A 511 19.23 -1.84 23.86
CA ALA A 511 18.48 -2.23 25.05
C ALA A 511 19.30 -3.19 25.92
N PHE A 512 19.28 -2.96 27.24
CA PHE A 512 19.97 -3.82 28.21
C PHE A 512 18.99 -4.90 28.71
N ALA A 513 19.14 -6.11 28.20
CA ALA A 513 18.39 -7.28 28.64
C ALA A 513 18.90 -7.83 29.98
N GLY A 514 20.04 -7.38 30.51
CA GLY A 514 20.57 -7.88 31.79
C GLY A 514 21.22 -9.27 31.65
N PRO A 515 21.28 -10.09 32.72
CA PRO A 515 22.02 -11.34 32.72
C PRO A 515 21.56 -12.33 31.64
N ASN A 516 22.49 -12.94 30.89
CA ASN A 516 22.18 -13.90 29.83
C ASN A 516 21.35 -15.12 30.27
N TYR A 517 21.46 -15.51 31.55
CA TYR A 517 20.72 -16.62 32.15
C TYR A 517 19.38 -16.21 32.78
N ASN A 518 19.11 -14.91 32.98
CA ASN A 518 17.88 -14.39 33.56
C ASN A 518 17.61 -12.95 33.06
N PRO A 519 17.21 -12.78 31.79
CA PRO A 519 17.04 -11.46 31.20
C PRO A 519 15.79 -10.73 31.68
N ASN A 520 15.88 -9.41 31.75
CA ASN A 520 14.79 -8.49 32.02
C ASN A 520 14.00 -8.19 30.73
N VAL A 521 12.76 -7.74 30.91
CA VAL A 521 11.93 -7.20 29.80
C VAL A 521 12.62 -5.99 29.17
N ILE A 522 12.55 -5.87 27.84
CA ILE A 522 13.02 -4.72 27.07
C ILE A 522 11.86 -4.11 26.29
N GLN A 523 11.99 -2.84 25.89
CA GLN A 523 11.01 -2.17 25.04
C GLN A 523 11.54 -2.01 23.61
N ALA A 524 10.65 -2.14 22.64
CA ALA A 524 10.93 -1.86 21.23
C ALA A 524 9.81 -1.04 20.57
N ILE A 525 10.18 -0.15 19.65
CA ILE A 525 9.26 0.67 18.87
C ILE A 525 9.39 0.27 17.40
N ILE A 526 8.29 -0.24 16.84
CA ILE A 526 8.20 -0.70 15.46
C ILE A 526 7.35 0.29 14.66
N GLU A 527 7.90 0.86 13.60
CA GLU A 527 7.22 1.73 12.65
C GLU A 527 6.77 0.91 11.44
N VAL A 528 5.53 1.09 11.01
CA VAL A 528 4.94 0.40 9.87
C VAL A 528 4.26 1.40 8.95
N GLU A 529 4.65 1.40 7.67
CA GLU A 529 4.16 2.35 6.67
C GLU A 529 3.77 1.67 5.37
N GLU A 530 2.80 2.26 4.67
CA GLU A 530 2.40 1.97 3.29
C GLU A 530 2.42 3.31 2.54
N ASP A 531 3.30 3.45 1.55
CA ASP A 531 3.51 4.70 0.79
C ASP A 531 3.83 5.92 1.68
N GLY A 532 4.64 5.70 2.72
CA GLY A 532 5.00 6.73 3.69
C GLY A 532 3.83 7.18 4.58
N LYS A 533 2.70 6.46 4.55
CA LYS A 533 1.56 6.68 5.46
C LYS A 533 1.56 5.61 6.55
N PRO A 534 1.26 5.99 7.81
CA PRO A 534 1.27 5.04 8.92
C PRO A 534 0.15 4.00 8.81
N ILE A 535 0.49 2.71 8.98
CA ILE A 535 -0.50 1.64 9.08
C ILE A 535 -0.93 1.50 10.53
N ILE A 536 -2.21 1.74 10.82
CA ILE A 536 -2.77 1.76 12.17
C ILE A 536 -3.53 0.47 12.52
N GLY A 537 -3.69 0.18 13.82
CA GLY A 537 -4.61 -0.87 14.28
C GLY A 537 -4.11 -2.31 14.13
N LEU A 538 -2.84 -2.54 13.83
CA LEU A 538 -2.27 -3.90 13.76
C LEU A 538 -2.32 -4.59 15.13
N SER A 539 -2.64 -5.89 15.11
CA SER A 539 -2.66 -6.72 16.32
C SER A 539 -1.27 -7.22 16.68
N GLU A 540 -1.04 -7.64 17.93
CA GLU A 540 0.24 -8.24 18.32
C GLU A 540 0.58 -9.52 17.55
N ASN A 541 -0.43 -10.27 17.10
CA ASN A 541 -0.26 -11.51 16.33
C ASN A 541 0.24 -11.27 14.89
N SER A 542 0.22 -10.01 14.43
CA SER A 542 0.80 -9.63 13.15
C SER A 542 2.33 -9.64 13.20
N PHE A 543 2.94 -9.67 14.38
CA PHE A 543 4.40 -9.56 14.56
C PHE A 543 5.01 -10.84 15.13
N THR A 544 6.23 -11.16 14.71
CA THR A 544 7.06 -12.22 15.28
C THR A 544 8.43 -11.67 15.66
N PHE A 545 8.89 -11.96 16.88
CA PHE A 545 10.16 -11.44 17.41
C PHE A 545 11.17 -12.58 17.65
N LYS A 546 12.43 -12.33 17.31
CA LYS A 546 13.56 -13.23 17.63
C LYS A 546 14.77 -12.42 18.07
N ILE A 547 15.60 -13.00 18.93
CA ILE A 547 16.87 -12.41 19.38
C ILE A 547 17.99 -13.43 19.21
N GLY A 548 19.07 -13.03 18.53
CA GLY A 548 20.15 -13.95 18.20
C GLY A 548 21.22 -13.36 17.28
N ASN A 549 22.21 -14.20 16.96
CA ASN A 549 23.29 -13.90 16.02
C ASN A 549 23.51 -15.11 15.08
N GLY A 550 23.94 -14.89 13.84
CA GLY A 550 24.24 -15.95 12.87
C GLY A 550 22.99 -16.71 12.34
N ILE A 551 23.21 -17.74 11.50
CA ILE A 551 22.13 -18.43 10.76
C ILE A 551 21.22 -19.28 11.66
N VAL A 552 21.76 -19.84 12.75
CA VAL A 552 21.04 -20.77 13.66
C VAL A 552 20.87 -20.25 15.09
N GLY A 553 21.37 -19.04 15.40
CA GLY A 553 21.39 -18.51 16.77
C GLY A 553 20.17 -17.67 17.17
N TYR A 554 19.15 -17.54 16.32
CA TYR A 554 17.93 -16.77 16.63
C TYR A 554 16.94 -17.59 17.46
N LYS A 555 16.80 -17.20 18.74
CA LYS A 555 15.82 -17.78 19.67
C LYS A 555 14.52 -16.97 19.63
N PRO A 556 13.33 -17.59 19.62
CA PRO A 556 12.06 -16.88 19.68
C PRO A 556 11.95 -16.03 20.95
N ALA A 557 11.46 -14.79 20.80
CA ALA A 557 11.14 -13.90 21.90
C ALA A 557 9.62 -13.69 21.95
N SER A 558 9.02 -13.80 23.13
CA SER A 558 7.61 -13.42 23.30
C SER A 558 7.51 -11.91 23.45
N ALA A 559 6.42 -11.32 22.97
CA ALA A 559 6.18 -9.88 23.06
C ALA A 559 4.71 -9.60 23.37
N LYS A 560 4.44 -8.47 24.02
CA LYS A 560 3.10 -7.94 24.24
C LYS A 560 3.02 -6.50 23.73
N LYS A 561 2.01 -6.20 22.92
CA LYS A 561 1.76 -4.82 22.49
C LYS A 561 1.32 -3.98 23.70
N VAL A 562 2.00 -2.87 23.94
CA VAL A 562 1.70 -1.94 25.03
C VAL A 562 0.69 -0.90 24.56
N THR A 563 1.04 -0.16 23.50
CA THR A 563 0.22 0.91 22.93
C THR A 563 0.71 1.28 21.53
N GLU A 564 -0.04 2.14 20.87
CA GLU A 564 0.31 2.81 19.62
C GLU A 564 0.47 4.32 19.94
N PRO A 565 1.66 4.76 20.39
CA PRO A 565 1.85 6.12 20.91
C PRO A 565 1.61 7.23 19.87
N VAL A 566 1.83 6.92 18.59
CA VAL A 566 1.48 7.74 17.42
C VAL A 566 1.06 6.79 16.30
N PRO A 567 0.18 7.23 15.36
CA PRO A 567 -0.25 6.40 14.24
C PRO A 567 0.92 5.69 13.55
N GLY A 568 0.85 4.36 13.40
CA GLY A 568 1.87 3.57 12.71
C GLY A 568 3.10 3.21 13.52
N LYS A 569 3.25 3.69 14.76
CA LYS A 569 4.32 3.25 15.68
C LYS A 569 3.76 2.40 16.78
N TYR A 570 4.33 1.21 16.95
CA TYR A 570 3.88 0.21 17.90
C TYR A 570 4.93 0.00 18.99
N LEU A 571 4.56 0.24 20.25
CA LEU A 571 5.41 -0.03 21.41
C LEU A 571 5.16 -1.45 21.93
N PHE A 572 6.20 -2.27 21.98
CA PHE A 572 6.17 -3.63 22.51
C PHE A 572 7.01 -3.78 23.77
N ASN A 573 6.49 -4.54 24.74
CA ASN A 573 7.30 -5.17 25.78
C ASN A 573 7.76 -6.53 25.24
N ILE A 574 9.07 -6.66 24.98
CA ILE A 574 9.69 -7.90 24.51
C ILE A 574 10.30 -8.60 25.73
N TYR A 575 10.05 -9.90 25.85
CA TYR A 575 10.61 -10.78 26.87
C TYR A 575 11.75 -11.58 26.23
N PRO A 576 13.02 -11.16 26.44
CA PRO A 576 14.14 -11.77 25.75
C PRO A 576 14.36 -13.22 26.20
N PRO A 577 14.71 -14.14 25.29
CA PRO A 577 15.04 -15.50 25.66
C PRO A 577 16.42 -15.57 26.35
N LYS A 578 16.67 -16.65 27.11
CA LYS A 578 18.01 -16.90 27.67
C LYS A 578 19.03 -17.11 26.54
N GLN A 579 20.24 -16.59 26.75
CA GLN A 579 21.36 -16.72 25.83
C GLN A 579 22.52 -17.50 26.46
N ASP A 580 23.28 -18.21 25.62
CA ASP A 580 24.32 -19.14 26.08
C ASP A 580 25.57 -18.39 26.58
N SER A 581 25.76 -17.17 26.11
CA SER A 581 26.84 -16.26 26.53
C SER A 581 26.31 -14.84 26.73
N PRO A 582 27.00 -14.00 27.53
CA PRO A 582 26.84 -12.55 27.46
C PRO A 582 27.27 -12.02 26.08
N GLY A 583 26.88 -10.78 25.76
CA GLY A 583 27.30 -10.10 24.55
C GLY A 583 26.20 -9.26 23.92
N LYS A 584 26.50 -8.74 22.73
CA LYS A 584 25.52 -8.04 21.89
C LYS A 584 24.82 -9.03 20.96
N TYR A 585 23.53 -8.83 20.76
CA TYR A 585 22.66 -9.67 19.94
C TYR A 585 21.76 -8.78 19.07
N ASN A 586 21.34 -9.33 17.94
CA ASN A 586 20.43 -8.64 17.02
C ASN A 586 18.98 -8.85 17.44
N LEU A 587 18.15 -7.83 17.22
CA LEU A 587 16.70 -7.91 17.30
C LEU A 587 16.13 -8.08 15.90
N PHE A 588 15.35 -9.15 15.70
CA PHE A 588 14.67 -9.46 14.45
C PHE A 588 13.16 -9.33 14.65
N VAL A 589 12.51 -8.64 13.72
CA VAL A 589 11.05 -8.49 13.67
C VAL A 589 10.55 -8.92 12.30
N LYS A 590 9.55 -9.80 12.27
CA LYS A 590 8.78 -10.12 11.06
C LYS A 590 7.36 -9.61 11.22
N LEU A 591 6.85 -8.89 10.23
CA LEU A 591 5.45 -8.49 10.09
C LEU A 591 4.75 -9.39 9.07
N ASN A 592 3.53 -9.82 9.40
CA ASN A 592 2.59 -10.43 8.47
C ASN A 592 1.42 -9.46 8.24
N TYR A 593 1.31 -8.92 7.03
CA TYR A 593 0.28 -7.96 6.65
C TYR A 593 -0.26 -8.32 5.27
N ASN A 594 -1.57 -8.60 5.17
CA ASN A 594 -2.25 -8.98 3.92
C ASN A 594 -1.57 -10.13 3.13
N GLY A 595 -0.93 -11.07 3.83
CA GLY A 595 -0.20 -12.19 3.21
C GLY A 595 1.24 -11.86 2.82
N ILE A 596 1.66 -10.60 2.94
CA ILE A 596 3.04 -10.14 2.72
C ILE A 596 3.84 -10.30 4.01
N HIS A 597 5.09 -10.71 3.85
CA HIS A 597 6.04 -10.94 4.94
C HIS A 597 7.18 -9.93 4.87
N LEU A 598 7.14 -8.93 5.75
CA LEU A 598 8.22 -7.97 5.89
C LEU A 598 9.12 -8.32 7.06
N ILE A 599 10.40 -7.97 6.94
CA ILE A 599 11.41 -8.26 7.96
C ILE A 599 12.23 -7.00 8.19
N ASP A 600 12.53 -6.74 9.45
CA ASP A 600 13.60 -5.84 9.84
C ASP A 600 14.53 -6.46 10.89
N LEU A 601 15.80 -6.04 10.86
CA LEU A 601 16.88 -6.58 11.66
C LEU A 601 17.79 -5.47 12.18
N GLU A 602 17.71 -5.21 13.47
CA GLU A 602 18.59 -4.26 14.14
C GLU A 602 19.78 -4.96 14.78
N ARG A 603 20.96 -4.69 14.23
CA ARG A 603 22.21 -5.32 14.67
C ARG A 603 22.68 -4.76 16.01
N ASP A 604 23.27 -5.62 16.84
CA ASP A 604 23.89 -5.24 18.12
C ASP A 604 22.97 -4.45 19.07
N SER A 605 21.65 -4.58 18.90
CA SER A 605 20.63 -3.74 19.53
C SER A 605 20.16 -4.26 20.89
N VAL A 606 20.54 -5.48 21.28
CA VAL A 606 20.21 -6.06 22.59
C VAL A 606 21.49 -6.53 23.29
N ILE A 607 21.73 -6.06 24.51
CA ILE A 607 22.91 -6.40 25.32
C ILE A 607 22.51 -7.32 26.46
N TYR A 608 23.15 -8.50 26.50
CA TYR A 608 23.16 -9.37 27.66
C TYR A 608 24.49 -9.22 28.40
N THR A 609 24.42 -9.08 29.72
CA THR A 609 25.59 -8.89 30.59
C THR A 609 25.91 -10.15 31.37
N VAL A 610 27.13 -10.21 31.93
CA VAL A 610 27.45 -10.99 33.12
C VAL A 610 27.69 -9.95 34.19
N GLY A 611 26.70 -9.59 34.99
CA GLY A 611 26.94 -8.47 35.89
C GLY A 611 25.92 -8.32 36.99
N LYS A 612 26.46 -8.08 38.17
CA LYS A 612 25.80 -7.47 39.31
C LYS A 612 25.97 -5.94 39.20
N ALA A 613 25.15 -5.20 39.94
CA ALA A 613 25.18 -3.74 39.97
C ALA A 613 25.51 -3.21 41.37
N ASP A 614 26.22 -2.09 41.43
CA ASP A 614 26.48 -1.34 42.66
C ASP A 614 25.79 0.01 42.56
N VAL A 615 24.80 0.25 43.44
CA VAL A 615 23.94 1.42 43.33
C VAL A 615 23.92 2.23 44.63
N MET A 616 24.18 3.52 44.52
CA MET A 616 23.97 4.48 45.61
C MET A 616 22.64 5.21 45.45
N LEU A 617 21.76 5.05 46.44
CA LEU A 617 20.51 5.79 46.55
C LEU A 617 20.76 7.09 47.32
N ILE A 618 20.54 8.23 46.68
CA ILE A 618 20.84 9.57 47.20
C ILE A 618 19.53 10.31 47.42
N ILE A 619 19.11 10.46 48.67
CA ILE A 619 17.77 10.95 49.04
C ILE A 619 17.85 12.37 49.58
N ASP A 620 17.15 13.29 48.91
CA ASP A 620 16.93 14.64 49.42
C ASP A 620 16.00 14.58 50.63
N ARG A 621 16.48 15.10 51.75
CA ARG A 621 15.71 15.25 52.98
C ARG A 621 15.62 16.71 53.42
N SER A 622 15.71 17.66 52.50
CA SER A 622 15.51 19.07 52.76
C SER A 622 14.08 19.40 53.21
N GLY A 623 13.87 20.58 53.79
CA GLY A 623 12.57 20.99 54.31
C GLY A 623 11.46 21.03 53.25
N SER A 624 11.79 21.30 51.99
CA SER A 624 10.83 21.31 50.87
C SER A 624 10.29 19.92 50.52
N MET A 625 10.96 18.86 50.98
CA MET A 625 10.56 17.47 50.81
C MET A 625 9.50 17.02 51.84
N TRP A 626 9.12 17.86 52.80
CA TRP A 626 8.17 17.47 53.84
C TRP A 626 6.82 16.98 53.29
N GLY A 627 6.20 16.04 54.00
CA GLY A 627 4.90 15.45 53.61
C GLY A 627 5.04 14.34 52.57
N LYS A 628 4.22 14.39 51.51
CA LYS A 628 4.13 13.30 50.53
C LYS A 628 5.44 13.04 49.77
N LYS A 629 6.23 14.07 49.47
CA LYS A 629 7.46 13.95 48.66
C LYS A 629 8.50 13.05 49.31
N ILE A 630 8.81 13.25 50.60
CA ILE A 630 9.74 12.38 51.32
C ILE A 630 9.18 10.97 51.51
N ALA A 631 7.86 10.82 51.67
CA ALA A 631 7.23 9.50 51.72
C ALA A 631 7.38 8.75 50.40
N ASP A 632 7.13 9.41 49.27
CA ASP A 632 7.29 8.85 47.93
C ASP A 632 8.76 8.52 47.64
N ALA A 633 9.70 9.41 48.00
CA ALA A 633 11.14 9.15 47.89
C ALA A 633 11.54 7.85 48.61
N LYS A 634 11.11 7.70 49.86
CA LYS A 634 11.39 6.52 50.67
C LYS A 634 10.76 5.27 50.06
N ASN A 635 9.51 5.34 49.62
CA ASN A 635 8.82 4.21 49.01
C ASN A 635 9.49 3.76 47.70
N SER A 636 9.88 4.71 46.84
CA SER A 636 10.63 4.43 45.61
C SER A 636 11.99 3.82 45.89
N ALA A 637 12.72 4.32 46.89
CA ALA A 637 14.00 3.77 47.30
C ALA A 637 13.87 2.33 47.84
N MET A 638 12.85 2.05 48.67
CA MET A 638 12.58 0.71 49.18
C MET A 638 12.19 -0.28 48.07
N LEU A 639 11.33 0.15 47.13
CA LEU A 639 10.96 -0.65 45.97
C LEU A 639 12.18 -0.97 45.09
N PHE A 640 13.06 0.02 44.88
CA PHE A 640 14.29 -0.16 44.13
C PHE A 640 15.18 -1.25 44.76
N VAL A 641 15.36 -1.22 46.09
CA VAL A 641 16.11 -2.25 46.83
C VAL A 641 15.48 -3.64 46.69
N ASP A 642 14.13 -3.72 46.65
CA ASP A 642 13.44 -5.00 46.45
C ASP A 642 13.68 -5.59 45.06
N LEU A 643 13.74 -4.74 44.03
CA LEU A 643 13.97 -5.14 42.63
C LEU A 643 15.43 -5.56 42.33
N MET A 644 16.41 -5.12 43.11
CA MET A 644 17.81 -5.51 42.93
C MET A 644 18.02 -7.01 43.21
N SER A 645 18.98 -7.65 42.56
CA SER A 645 19.26 -9.09 42.74
C SER A 645 20.14 -9.33 43.96
N ASN A 646 20.05 -10.54 44.55
CA ASN A 646 21.03 -10.97 45.55
C ASN A 646 22.44 -10.98 44.91
N GLY A 647 23.43 -10.44 45.62
CA GLY A 647 24.79 -10.26 45.12
C GLY A 647 25.07 -8.91 44.41
N ASP A 648 24.05 -8.10 44.12
CA ASP A 648 24.24 -6.67 43.83
C ASP A 648 24.69 -5.94 45.10
N LYS A 649 25.21 -4.71 45.01
CA LYS A 649 25.44 -3.86 46.18
C LYS A 649 24.52 -2.64 46.18
N ALA A 650 24.03 -2.26 47.35
CA ALA A 650 23.31 -1.00 47.51
C ALA A 650 23.75 -0.25 48.77
N GLY A 651 23.75 1.08 48.68
CA GLY A 651 24.00 2.00 49.79
C GLY A 651 23.04 3.19 49.73
N VAL A 652 22.92 3.91 50.85
CA VAL A 652 21.97 5.02 51.02
C VAL A 652 22.69 6.21 51.63
N VAL A 653 22.58 7.34 50.95
CA VAL A 653 23.02 8.65 51.42
C VAL A 653 21.81 9.57 51.45
N SER A 654 21.66 10.38 52.49
CA SER A 654 20.67 11.46 52.52
C SER A 654 21.33 12.81 52.74
N PHE A 655 20.73 13.88 52.21
CA PHE A 655 21.29 15.22 52.32
C PHE A 655 20.25 16.30 52.69
N SER A 656 20.70 17.28 53.47
CA SER A 656 20.00 18.52 53.80
C SER A 656 20.99 19.70 53.84
N TYR A 657 21.36 20.22 55.01
CA TYR A 657 22.48 21.17 55.16
C TYR A 657 23.84 20.55 54.80
N GLY A 658 23.94 19.22 54.92
CA GLY A 658 25.08 18.39 54.52
C GLY A 658 24.58 16.97 54.24
N ALA A 659 25.49 16.07 53.86
CA ALA A 659 25.18 14.68 53.58
C ALA A 659 25.52 13.74 54.75
N SER A 660 24.81 12.62 54.85
CA SER A 660 25.06 11.54 55.80
C SER A 660 24.97 10.18 55.10
N TYR A 661 25.86 9.26 55.45
CA TYR A 661 25.73 7.85 55.07
C TYR A 661 24.68 7.20 56.00
N ASP A 662 23.49 6.93 55.47
CA ASP A 662 22.44 6.22 56.21
C ASP A 662 22.68 4.70 56.18
N TYR A 663 23.30 4.21 55.11
CA TYR A 663 23.79 2.84 54.98
C TYR A 663 24.94 2.79 53.97
N HIS A 664 26.09 2.20 54.32
CA HIS A 664 27.21 2.08 53.39
C HIS A 664 26.95 1.02 52.31
N LEU A 665 27.51 1.20 51.12
CA LEU A 665 27.42 0.29 49.99
C LEU A 665 27.81 -1.15 50.41
N THR A 666 26.84 -2.06 50.39
CA THR A 666 26.98 -3.42 50.93
C THR A 666 26.32 -4.42 49.98
N THR A 667 26.91 -5.62 49.87
CA THR A 667 26.37 -6.73 49.09
C THR A 667 25.00 -7.17 49.62
N LEU A 668 24.02 -7.21 48.74
CA LEU A 668 22.63 -7.51 49.04
C LEU A 668 22.43 -9.01 49.27
N ALA A 669 21.98 -9.30 50.47
CA ALA A 669 21.28 -10.51 50.88
C ALA A 669 19.90 -10.12 51.46
N PRO A 670 18.94 -11.04 51.61
CA PRO A 670 17.60 -10.73 52.11
C PRO A 670 17.58 -9.92 53.42
N GLU A 671 18.48 -10.24 54.35
CA GLU A 671 18.68 -9.55 55.62
C GLU A 671 19.19 -8.12 55.43
N ILE A 672 20.17 -7.90 54.55
CA ILE A 672 20.73 -6.58 54.24
C ILE A 672 19.68 -5.69 53.56
N LYS A 673 18.87 -6.25 52.66
CA LYS A 673 17.75 -5.51 52.06
C LYS A 673 16.79 -5.00 53.13
N LYS A 674 16.49 -5.82 54.15
CA LYS A 674 15.62 -5.42 55.27
C LYS A 674 16.25 -4.28 56.08
N GLU A 675 17.55 -4.36 56.37
CA GLU A 675 18.28 -3.32 57.09
C GLU A 675 18.33 -1.99 56.33
N ILE A 676 18.61 -2.02 55.03
CA ILE A 676 18.63 -0.83 54.17
C ILE A 676 17.25 -0.17 54.16
N LYS A 677 16.17 -0.94 54.04
CA LYS A 677 14.79 -0.39 54.10
C LYS A 677 14.49 0.26 55.46
N GLN A 678 14.97 -0.32 56.56
CA GLN A 678 14.85 0.30 57.89
C GLN A 678 15.71 1.57 58.06
N ALA A 679 16.85 1.67 57.38
CA ALA A 679 17.64 2.89 57.33
C ALA A 679 16.90 3.99 56.56
N ILE A 680 16.37 3.67 55.37
CA ILE A 680 15.54 4.58 54.56
C ILE A 680 14.32 5.04 55.37
N ASP A 681 13.66 4.15 56.12
CA ASP A 681 12.47 4.49 56.88
C ASP A 681 12.72 5.56 57.97
N ARG A 682 13.95 5.65 58.48
CA ARG A 682 14.33 6.63 59.52
C ARG A 682 14.60 8.03 58.99
N ILE A 683 14.71 8.21 57.67
CA ILE A 683 15.01 9.51 57.05
C ILE A 683 13.84 10.49 57.28
N ARG A 684 14.17 11.69 57.76
CA ARG A 684 13.20 12.78 58.05
C ARG A 684 13.59 14.05 57.31
N ALA A 685 12.59 14.70 56.73
CA ALA A 685 12.74 15.98 56.03
C ALA A 685 13.01 17.14 57.00
N GLY A 686 13.95 18.01 56.66
CA GLY A 686 14.31 19.23 57.37
C GLY A 686 15.60 19.87 56.83
N GLY A 687 15.76 21.17 57.03
CA GLY A 687 16.95 21.92 56.63
C GLY A 687 16.99 22.37 55.17
N MET A 688 18.17 22.81 54.70
CA MET A 688 18.40 23.28 53.32
C MET A 688 18.74 22.12 52.36
N THR A 689 19.12 22.41 51.11
CA THR A 689 19.24 21.43 50.01
C THR A 689 20.66 21.38 49.42
N ALA A 690 21.56 20.61 50.04
CA ALA A 690 22.96 20.44 49.66
C ALA A 690 23.23 19.26 48.70
N MET A 691 22.67 19.35 47.49
CA MET A 691 22.78 18.31 46.46
C MET A 691 24.21 17.87 46.12
N GLY A 692 25.16 18.81 46.00
CA GLY A 692 26.54 18.45 45.66
C GLY A 692 27.21 17.61 46.75
N GLU A 693 26.84 17.78 48.01
CA GLU A 693 27.35 16.93 49.11
C GLU A 693 26.78 15.52 49.03
N GLY A 694 25.49 15.37 48.71
CA GLY A 694 24.87 14.06 48.49
C GLY A 694 25.54 13.29 47.34
N LEU A 695 25.76 13.95 46.20
CA LEU A 695 26.47 13.38 45.05
C LEU A 695 27.91 12.98 45.38
N ARG A 696 28.61 13.79 46.18
CA ARG A 696 29.99 13.51 46.55
C ARG A 696 30.11 12.33 47.51
N TYR A 697 29.20 12.21 48.48
CA TYR A 697 29.17 11.05 49.38
C TYR A 697 28.82 9.77 48.62
N GLY A 698 27.85 9.84 47.69
CA GLY A 698 27.56 8.72 46.79
C GLY A 698 28.76 8.30 45.94
N LEU A 699 29.53 9.27 45.43
CA LEU A 699 30.76 9.00 44.68
C LEU A 699 31.81 8.30 45.53
N ASN A 700 32.06 8.82 46.74
CA ASN A 700 33.07 8.28 47.63
C ASN A 700 32.77 6.81 47.98
N ASP A 701 31.53 6.47 48.31
CA ASP A 701 31.19 5.09 48.72
C ASP A 701 31.28 4.10 47.54
N LEU A 702 30.93 4.52 46.31
CA LEU A 702 31.17 3.71 45.10
C LEU A 702 32.66 3.48 44.86
N VAL A 703 33.48 4.53 44.96
CA VAL A 703 34.93 4.44 44.76
C VAL A 703 35.60 3.60 45.85
N ASP A 704 35.19 3.76 47.11
CA ASP A 704 35.84 3.12 48.26
C ASP A 704 35.39 1.68 48.49
N ARG A 705 34.14 1.33 48.11
CA ARG A 705 33.51 0.04 48.47
C ARG A 705 32.90 -0.73 47.31
N GLY A 706 32.81 -0.11 46.13
CA GLY A 706 32.28 -0.73 44.93
C GLY A 706 33.18 -1.86 44.44
N ASP A 707 32.57 -2.88 43.84
CA ASP A 707 33.27 -3.89 43.10
C ASP A 707 33.54 -3.36 41.68
N PRO A 708 34.80 -3.20 41.24
CA PRO A 708 35.12 -2.67 39.92
C PRO A 708 34.68 -3.58 38.77
N THR A 709 34.25 -4.81 39.05
CA THR A 709 33.66 -5.73 38.06
C THR A 709 32.13 -5.55 37.91
N HIS A 710 31.49 -4.79 38.80
CA HIS A 710 30.06 -4.47 38.75
C HIS A 710 29.82 -3.17 37.97
N SER A 711 28.59 -3.00 37.46
CA SER A 711 28.18 -1.70 36.90
C SER A 711 27.79 -0.74 38.02
N TRP A 712 28.38 0.47 38.03
CA TRP A 712 28.12 1.47 39.07
C TRP A 712 27.10 2.52 38.63
N ALA A 713 26.13 2.83 39.49
CA ALA A 713 25.15 3.87 39.25
C ALA A 713 24.78 4.64 40.52
N MET A 714 24.30 5.87 40.34
CA MET A 714 23.68 6.65 41.41
C MET A 714 22.23 6.95 41.05
N VAL A 715 21.32 6.87 42.01
CA VAL A 715 19.92 7.25 41.85
C VAL A 715 19.60 8.35 42.87
N MET A 716 19.38 9.56 42.38
CA MET A 716 19.11 10.73 43.20
C MET A 716 17.61 11.05 43.21
N MET A 717 17.02 11.25 44.39
CA MET A 717 15.59 11.52 44.57
C MET A 717 15.43 12.89 45.26
N SER A 718 14.90 13.89 44.56
CA SER A 718 14.87 15.30 45.03
C SER A 718 13.76 16.10 44.36
N ASP A 719 13.31 17.18 44.99
CA ASP A 719 12.41 18.16 44.38
C ASP A 719 13.10 19.32 43.65
N GLY A 720 14.44 19.28 43.55
CA GLY A 720 15.22 20.07 42.59
C GLY A 720 15.68 21.45 43.06
N TYR A 721 15.44 21.85 44.31
CA TYR A 721 15.74 23.20 44.81
C TYR A 721 17.10 23.34 45.49
N HIS A 722 18.21 23.22 44.76
CA HIS A 722 19.54 23.41 45.36
C HIS A 722 19.70 24.84 45.87
N ASN A 723 20.06 25.00 47.15
CA ASN A 723 20.15 26.32 47.79
C ASN A 723 21.21 26.42 48.90
N TRP A 724 22.05 25.39 49.10
CA TRP A 724 23.09 25.35 50.14
C TRP A 724 24.25 24.44 49.77
N GLY A 725 25.48 24.72 50.23
CA GLY A 725 26.64 23.86 50.01
C GLY A 725 27.19 23.88 48.57
N THR A 726 27.97 22.85 48.21
CA THR A 726 28.61 22.74 46.89
C THR A 726 27.56 22.54 45.79
N HIS A 727 27.66 23.32 44.71
CA HIS A 727 26.78 23.16 43.55
C HIS A 727 27.05 21.83 42.82
N PRO A 728 26.02 21.06 42.42
CA PRO A 728 26.18 19.78 41.71
C PRO A 728 27.14 19.81 40.51
N ASN A 729 27.09 20.88 39.70
CA ASN A 729 27.98 21.08 38.55
C ASN A 729 29.48 20.98 38.88
N ASN A 730 29.88 21.18 40.14
CA ASN A 730 31.27 21.07 40.56
C ASN A 730 31.68 19.63 40.93
N VAL A 731 30.72 18.72 41.12
CA VAL A 731 30.95 17.30 41.47
C VAL A 731 30.74 16.39 40.25
N LEU A 732 29.83 16.75 39.36
CA LEU A 732 29.51 15.98 38.14
C LEU A 732 30.74 15.64 37.28
N PRO A 733 31.76 16.49 37.08
CA PRO A 733 32.95 16.12 36.32
C PRO A 733 33.70 14.90 36.88
N ALA A 734 33.83 14.80 38.21
CA ALA A 734 34.50 13.67 38.87
C ALA A 734 33.69 12.37 38.72
N ILE A 735 32.35 12.46 38.81
CA ILE A 735 31.45 11.32 38.57
C ILE A 735 31.58 10.84 37.12
N LYS A 736 31.60 11.76 36.16
CA LYS A 736 31.80 11.45 34.73
C LYS A 736 33.15 10.79 34.47
N SER A 737 34.23 11.23 35.13
CA SER A 737 35.56 10.61 34.96
C SER A 737 35.63 9.16 35.43
N GLN A 738 34.72 8.75 36.33
CA GLN A 738 34.60 7.36 36.79
C GLN A 738 33.60 6.55 35.95
N ASN A 739 33.07 7.11 34.86
CA ASN A 739 32.04 6.50 34.00
C ASN A 739 30.76 6.10 34.75
N ILE A 740 30.43 6.80 35.84
CA ILE A 740 29.23 6.53 36.65
C ILE A 740 28.06 7.37 36.11
N ARG A 741 26.89 6.74 35.94
CA ARG A 741 25.65 7.43 35.55
C ARG A 741 24.86 7.85 36.78
N VAL A 742 24.36 9.09 36.76
CA VAL A 742 23.42 9.61 37.77
C VAL A 742 22.02 9.65 37.17
N TYR A 743 21.10 8.87 37.73
CA TYR A 743 19.69 8.86 37.42
C TYR A 743 18.96 9.75 38.42
N THR A 744 18.08 10.63 37.95
CA THR A 744 17.35 11.55 38.83
C THR A 744 15.86 11.22 38.83
N ILE A 745 15.26 11.23 40.02
CA ILE A 745 13.82 11.09 40.26
C ILE A 745 13.34 12.42 40.85
N GLY A 746 12.57 13.16 40.06
CA GLY A 746 11.99 14.43 40.46
C GLY A 746 10.75 14.22 41.34
N LEU A 747 10.73 14.88 42.50
CA LEU A 747 9.64 14.82 43.48
C LEU A 747 9.05 16.22 43.77
N GLY A 748 9.21 17.16 42.82
CA GLY A 748 8.57 18.48 42.82
C GLY A 748 7.04 18.39 42.64
N PRO A 749 6.30 19.50 42.81
CA PRO A 749 4.84 19.48 43.00
C PRO A 749 4.06 18.59 42.02
#